data_AF-A0A411HPB6-F1
#
_entry.id   AF-A0A411HPB6-F1
#
_cell.length_a   1.000
_cell.length_b   1.000
_cell.length_c   1.000
_cell.angle_alpha   90.00
_cell.angle_beta   90.00
_cell.angle_gamma   90.00
#
_symmetry.space_group_name_H-M   'P 1'
#
loop_
_entity.id
_entity.type
_entity.pdbx_description
1 polymer ?
#
loop_
_entity_poly.entity_id
_entity_poly.type
_entity_poly.pdbx_seq_one_letter_code
_entity_poly.pdbx_strand_id
1 'polypeptide(L)'
;MSKNLACVLQLGLRIAVVAFPGVAAATTYVAPITGVSAHDGPGGAGNYVPAYSIHSSNGALHYVLSDADLVQVATSLPIDVSGLNLSSTGGSSPVVLDVGNGTGRLSVSSVRGATGVWGVATGMSVDDGGALTVNGSSSVYAQSDDAVPTSASLGVRVHSGSATFQGDAQITTYTPGYSQGIWVYQGIVNFNGAATILAQARGESTSGVYNSGGGISHINFNRGATISALAIHPSDNVHGIYNDNQNSAIAVTGSLDINAVSQGSTAFGVRNQGVLNVSGNTHVTTSGPRSTFGIANTHRTARVNLLGDTDITVSNGTNYVPFGNPTAIANNYPGTSVMRFGGAVRATITATTETYAVDNASTLQIPSLVGTTRLGATTSCSGCNVYGIRNQGGTVEIAGGLVITTQVTPPGNAYAIWNVAAGGQSGTILVNEAGGQSVQLDGDIVTGALLGETGTASTRVFLATPSSFLLGNVLGYAGANGYYHAGTNELHVGAAASWEVVGTGLADFGSGSLTVDGRGVIDSSRLLTGGVTIDGTEETGAVVTLADQAVLRLYSDVSGSTAGSIRFGSGIQSFLSEGTLRIAIGHDPVFDRGTLSDSNTAVFYPAIPRITVIDAAKAAAGTGQFAAVDGLTLSLPVDIAGVARMALVRPVVERSEDKHQVLLSGIWVQVLPIDTIFRAGFDS
;
A
#
# COMPACT_ATOMS: atom_id res chain seq x y z
N MET A 1 -23.95 50.35 7.19
CA MET A 1 -23.74 50.55 5.74
C MET A 1 -23.40 49.21 5.14
N SER A 2 -24.24 48.77 4.21
CA SER A 2 -24.34 47.41 3.68
C SER A 2 -23.63 47.25 2.33
N LYS A 3 -23.48 45.97 1.94
CA LYS A 3 -23.19 45.39 0.61
C LYS A 3 -21.68 45.20 0.30
N ASN A 4 -21.20 44.05 -0.20
CA ASN A 4 -21.76 42.96 -1.03
C ASN A 4 -21.26 41.60 -0.48
N LEU A 5 -22.02 40.51 -0.30
CA LEU A 5 -22.95 39.72 -1.13
C LEU A 5 -22.28 38.85 -2.25
N ALA A 6 -22.30 37.54 -1.96
CA ALA A 6 -22.35 36.33 -2.80
C ALA A 6 -22.15 36.43 -4.32
N CYS A 7 -21.28 35.55 -4.85
CA CYS A 7 -21.34 35.13 -6.24
C CYS A 7 -21.75 33.65 -6.30
N VAL A 8 -23.02 33.45 -6.63
CA VAL A 8 -23.66 32.19 -7.00
C VAL A 8 -23.24 31.84 -8.42
N LEU A 9 -22.65 30.66 -8.64
CA LEU A 9 -22.38 30.15 -9.98
C LEU A 9 -23.70 29.62 -10.57
N GLN A 10 -24.43 30.50 -11.24
CA GLN A 10 -25.65 30.17 -11.97
C GLN A 10 -25.29 29.47 -13.29
N LEU A 11 -25.85 28.26 -13.42
CA LEU A 11 -25.88 27.44 -14.63
C LEU A 11 -26.62 28.22 -15.74
N GLY A 12 -25.88 28.72 -16.73
CA GLY A 12 -26.44 29.41 -17.90
C GLY A 12 -26.73 28.43 -19.02
N LEU A 13 -27.96 27.92 -19.08
CA LEU A 13 -28.52 27.22 -20.23
C LEU A 13 -28.57 28.19 -21.43
N ARG A 14 -27.79 27.94 -22.49
CA ARG A 14 -27.95 28.61 -23.78
C ARG A 14 -28.41 27.58 -24.81
N ILE A 15 -29.71 27.65 -25.14
CA ILE A 15 -30.31 26.92 -26.25
C ILE A 15 -29.88 27.63 -27.53
N ALA A 16 -28.95 27.02 -28.28
CA ALA A 16 -28.75 27.31 -29.68
C ALA A 16 -29.52 26.24 -30.48
N VAL A 17 -30.60 26.65 -31.13
CA VAL A 17 -31.33 25.82 -32.08
C VAL A 17 -30.44 25.64 -33.31
N VAL A 18 -29.73 24.52 -33.35
CA VAL A 18 -29.14 23.97 -34.58
C VAL A 18 -30.09 22.87 -35.03
N ALA A 19 -30.63 23.00 -36.23
CA ALA A 19 -31.42 21.95 -36.86
C ALA A 19 -30.50 20.77 -37.13
N PHE A 20 -30.60 19.73 -36.29
CA PHE A 20 -29.96 18.44 -36.56
C PHE A 20 -30.81 17.69 -37.60
N PRO A 21 -30.19 17.05 -38.62
CA PRO A 21 -30.89 16.06 -39.41
C PRO A 21 -31.45 15.00 -38.44
N GLY A 22 -32.73 14.66 -38.61
CA GLY A 22 -33.52 13.94 -37.61
C GLY A 22 -32.80 12.72 -37.04
N VAL A 23 -32.43 12.79 -35.76
CA VAL A 23 -32.07 11.61 -34.99
C VAL A 23 -33.34 10.75 -34.94
N ALA A 24 -33.29 9.55 -35.50
CA ALA A 24 -34.37 8.58 -35.37
C ALA A 24 -34.71 8.47 -33.88
N ALA A 25 -36.00 8.56 -33.53
CA ALA A 25 -36.42 8.39 -32.15
C ALA A 25 -35.92 7.02 -31.65
N ALA A 26 -35.22 7.00 -30.52
CA ALA A 26 -34.77 5.78 -29.87
C ALA A 26 -35.95 4.80 -29.74
N THR A 27 -35.77 3.59 -30.25
CA THR A 27 -36.77 2.53 -30.14
C THR A 27 -36.62 1.82 -28.80
N THR A 28 -37.72 1.68 -28.06
CA THR A 28 -37.75 0.85 -26.85
C THR A 28 -38.31 -0.53 -27.15
N TYR A 29 -37.48 -1.55 -27.02
CA TYR A 29 -37.85 -2.95 -27.10
C TYR A 29 -38.16 -3.47 -25.70
N VAL A 30 -39.35 -4.03 -25.50
CA VAL A 30 -39.80 -4.52 -24.18
C VAL A 30 -39.61 -6.03 -23.99
N ALA A 31 -39.01 -6.68 -24.99
CA ALA A 31 -38.75 -8.11 -25.02
C ALA A 31 -37.25 -8.40 -25.08
N PRO A 32 -36.78 -9.51 -24.48
CA PRO A 32 -35.36 -9.83 -24.43
C PRO A 32 -34.78 -10.17 -25.81
N ILE A 33 -33.47 -10.00 -25.97
CA ILE A 33 -32.73 -10.60 -27.10
C ILE A 33 -32.39 -12.05 -26.74
N THR A 34 -32.84 -13.01 -27.56
CA THR A 34 -32.62 -14.46 -27.31
C THR A 34 -31.59 -15.09 -28.22
N GLY A 35 -31.19 -14.41 -29.30
CA GLY A 35 -30.27 -14.98 -30.31
C GLY A 35 -30.93 -16.04 -31.19
N VAL A 36 -32.27 -16.09 -31.22
CA VAL A 36 -33.06 -16.99 -32.06
C VAL A 36 -33.91 -16.13 -32.99
N SER A 37 -33.51 -16.02 -34.27
CA SER A 37 -34.16 -15.14 -35.24
C SER A 37 -35.67 -15.40 -35.40
N ALA A 38 -36.07 -16.68 -35.31
CA ALA A 38 -37.47 -17.10 -35.38
C ALA A 38 -38.29 -16.68 -34.15
N HIS A 39 -37.66 -16.27 -33.04
CA HIS A 39 -38.34 -15.71 -31.87
C HIS A 39 -38.36 -14.19 -31.92
N ASP A 40 -37.19 -13.60 -32.20
CA ASP A 40 -36.92 -12.17 -31.98
C ASP A 40 -37.34 -11.26 -33.15
N GLY A 41 -37.41 -11.83 -34.37
CA GLY A 41 -37.68 -11.08 -35.60
C GLY A 41 -39.18 -10.85 -35.89
N PRO A 42 -39.50 -10.02 -36.90
CA PRO A 42 -40.88 -9.72 -37.28
C PRO A 42 -41.66 -10.98 -37.66
N GLY A 43 -42.84 -11.17 -37.04
CA GLY A 43 -43.67 -12.36 -37.27
C GLY A 43 -43.12 -13.66 -36.64
N GLY A 44 -42.09 -13.54 -35.80
CA GLY A 44 -41.54 -14.66 -35.04
C GLY A 44 -42.46 -15.16 -33.92
N ALA A 45 -42.17 -16.36 -33.41
CA ALA A 45 -42.95 -17.02 -32.36
C ALA A 45 -42.96 -16.27 -31.02
N GLY A 46 -42.01 -15.35 -30.80
CA GLY A 46 -41.96 -14.48 -29.62
C GLY A 46 -43.02 -13.37 -29.62
N ASN A 47 -43.59 -13.04 -30.79
CA ASN A 47 -44.58 -11.96 -30.97
C ASN A 47 -44.09 -10.59 -30.43
N TYR A 48 -42.81 -10.26 -30.62
CA TYR A 48 -42.23 -9.02 -30.10
C TYR A 48 -42.76 -7.79 -30.84
N VAL A 49 -43.06 -6.72 -30.08
CA VAL A 49 -43.54 -5.44 -30.60
C VAL A 49 -42.83 -4.29 -29.87
N PRO A 50 -41.97 -3.50 -30.55
CA PRO A 50 -41.43 -3.77 -31.89
C PRO A 50 -40.56 -5.03 -31.91
N ALA A 51 -40.51 -5.71 -33.06
CA ALA A 51 -39.59 -6.82 -33.28
C ALA A 51 -38.21 -6.30 -33.73
N TYR A 52 -37.15 -7.09 -33.51
CA TYR A 52 -35.80 -6.70 -33.87
C TYR A 52 -35.55 -6.86 -35.38
N SER A 53 -34.81 -5.91 -35.96
CA SER A 53 -34.29 -6.06 -37.32
C SER A 53 -33.07 -6.98 -37.30
N ILE A 54 -33.20 -8.18 -37.86
CA ILE A 54 -32.18 -9.22 -37.79
C ILE A 54 -31.81 -9.69 -39.20
N HIS A 55 -30.52 -9.86 -39.46
CA HIS A 55 -30.03 -10.60 -40.61
C HIS A 55 -28.93 -11.58 -40.19
N SER A 56 -28.70 -12.63 -40.98
CA SER A 56 -27.59 -13.57 -40.72
C SER A 56 -26.43 -13.27 -41.66
N SER A 57 -25.22 -13.23 -41.11
CA SER A 57 -23.98 -13.05 -41.86
C SER A 57 -22.85 -13.77 -41.14
N ASN A 58 -21.95 -14.42 -41.90
CA ASN A 58 -20.78 -15.12 -41.37
C ASN A 58 -21.06 -16.09 -40.19
N GLY A 59 -22.22 -16.74 -40.18
CA GLY A 59 -22.63 -17.67 -39.12
C GLY A 59 -23.09 -17.01 -37.82
N ALA A 60 -23.27 -15.69 -37.80
CA ALA A 60 -23.83 -14.93 -36.69
C ALA A 60 -25.18 -14.28 -37.07
N LEU A 61 -25.99 -13.96 -36.06
CA LEU A 61 -27.18 -13.12 -36.17
C LEU A 61 -26.82 -11.68 -35.81
N HIS A 62 -27.05 -10.78 -36.74
CA HIS A 62 -26.79 -9.36 -36.62
C HIS A 62 -28.09 -8.61 -36.32
N TYR A 63 -28.15 -8.00 -35.14
CA TYR A 63 -29.25 -7.15 -34.70
C TYR A 63 -28.91 -5.71 -35.07
N VAL A 64 -29.67 -5.12 -35.99
CA VAL A 64 -29.46 -3.76 -36.46
C VAL A 64 -30.22 -2.79 -35.56
N LEU A 65 -29.48 -2.05 -34.74
CA LEU A 65 -30.01 -1.13 -33.73
C LEU A 65 -29.60 0.30 -34.07
N SER A 66 -30.48 1.27 -33.82
CA SER A 66 -30.15 2.69 -33.96
C SER A 66 -29.36 3.18 -32.75
N ASP A 67 -28.72 4.35 -32.89
CA ASP A 67 -28.14 5.03 -31.72
C ASP A 67 -29.24 5.36 -30.69
N ALA A 68 -28.92 5.17 -29.41
CA ALA A 68 -29.80 5.34 -28.26
C ALA A 68 -30.98 4.36 -28.14
N ASP A 69 -31.07 3.33 -28.99
CA ASP A 69 -32.05 2.24 -28.80
C ASP A 69 -31.92 1.61 -27.39
N LEU A 70 -33.06 1.15 -26.86
CA LEU A 70 -33.19 0.64 -25.50
C LEU A 70 -33.89 -0.72 -25.50
N VAL A 71 -33.26 -1.73 -24.92
CA VAL A 71 -33.92 -2.96 -24.49
C VAL A 71 -34.31 -2.81 -23.03
N GLN A 72 -35.61 -2.74 -22.73
CA GLN A 72 -36.13 -2.53 -21.39
C GLN A 72 -37.09 -3.65 -21.01
N VAL A 73 -36.59 -4.65 -20.30
CA VAL A 73 -37.37 -5.80 -19.84
C VAL A 73 -37.66 -5.64 -18.36
N ALA A 74 -38.92 -5.79 -17.97
CA ALA A 74 -39.33 -5.73 -16.58
C ALA A 74 -40.32 -6.84 -16.24
N THR A 75 -40.25 -7.35 -15.01
CA THR A 75 -41.22 -8.32 -14.49
C THR A 75 -41.53 -8.04 -13.02
N SER A 76 -42.75 -8.38 -12.60
CA SER A 76 -43.18 -8.45 -11.20
C SER A 76 -43.62 -9.87 -10.81
N LEU A 77 -43.35 -10.85 -11.68
CA LEU A 77 -43.61 -12.27 -11.45
C LEU A 77 -42.39 -12.93 -10.78
N PRO A 78 -42.57 -14.03 -10.02
CA PRO A 78 -41.49 -14.72 -9.30
C PRO A 78 -40.61 -15.55 -10.26
N ILE A 79 -40.03 -14.89 -11.25
CA ILE A 79 -39.16 -15.44 -12.29
C ILE A 79 -37.94 -14.55 -12.46
N ASP A 80 -36.89 -15.08 -13.06
CA ASP A 80 -35.73 -14.29 -13.46
C ASP A 80 -36.08 -13.40 -14.65
N VAL A 81 -35.34 -12.29 -14.79
CA VAL A 81 -35.49 -11.36 -15.91
C VAL A 81 -34.14 -11.11 -16.55
N SER A 82 -34.12 -11.02 -17.88
CA SER A 82 -32.92 -10.61 -18.60
C SER A 82 -33.26 -9.74 -19.80
N GLY A 83 -32.39 -8.78 -20.12
CA GLY A 83 -32.51 -7.95 -21.32
C GLY A 83 -31.93 -8.66 -22.54
N LEU A 84 -30.89 -9.45 -22.34
CA LEU A 84 -30.31 -10.37 -23.32
C LEU A 84 -29.99 -11.68 -22.63
N ASN A 85 -30.38 -12.80 -23.24
CA ASN A 85 -30.12 -14.14 -22.73
C ASN A 85 -29.76 -15.07 -23.90
N LEU A 86 -28.46 -15.38 -24.04
CA LEU A 86 -27.94 -16.21 -25.11
C LEU A 86 -27.46 -17.54 -24.54
N SER A 87 -27.91 -18.65 -25.12
CA SER A 87 -27.42 -19.98 -24.76
C SER A 87 -27.44 -20.91 -25.97
N SER A 88 -26.33 -21.59 -26.27
CA SER A 88 -26.29 -22.52 -27.40
C SER A 88 -27.21 -23.73 -27.18
N THR A 89 -27.42 -24.13 -25.92
CA THR A 89 -28.38 -25.19 -25.55
C THR A 89 -29.83 -24.71 -25.74
N GLY A 90 -30.06 -23.40 -25.64
CA GLY A 90 -31.31 -22.74 -26.00
C GLY A 90 -31.50 -22.50 -27.50
N GLY A 91 -30.55 -22.93 -28.34
CA GLY A 91 -30.59 -22.75 -29.79
C GLY A 91 -30.12 -21.38 -30.28
N SER A 92 -29.51 -20.56 -29.41
CA SER A 92 -28.97 -19.26 -29.80
C SER A 92 -27.82 -19.43 -30.80
N SER A 93 -27.87 -18.66 -31.88
CA SER A 93 -26.71 -18.47 -32.76
C SER A 93 -25.74 -17.45 -32.14
N PRO A 94 -24.46 -17.38 -32.57
CA PRO A 94 -23.60 -16.25 -32.25
C PRO A 94 -24.29 -14.92 -32.58
N VAL A 95 -24.26 -13.96 -31.66
CA VAL A 95 -24.98 -12.68 -31.79
C VAL A 95 -24.00 -11.52 -31.96
N VAL A 96 -24.31 -10.65 -32.91
CA VAL A 96 -23.67 -9.35 -33.10
C VAL A 96 -24.73 -8.26 -32.95
N LEU A 97 -24.52 -7.32 -32.02
CA LEU A 97 -25.36 -6.13 -31.87
C LEU A 97 -24.69 -4.97 -32.62
N ASP A 98 -25.22 -4.62 -33.78
CA ASP A 98 -24.70 -3.54 -34.63
C ASP A 98 -25.44 -2.23 -34.30
N VAL A 99 -24.83 -1.41 -33.45
CA VAL A 99 -25.47 -0.22 -32.87
C VAL A 99 -25.02 1.03 -33.61
N GLY A 100 -25.94 1.70 -34.31
CA GLY A 100 -25.65 2.93 -35.06
C GLY A 100 -24.47 2.78 -36.02
N ASN A 101 -24.37 1.62 -36.69
CA ASN A 101 -23.24 1.22 -37.55
C ASN A 101 -21.88 1.18 -36.82
N GLY A 102 -21.86 0.82 -35.54
CA GLY A 102 -20.64 0.65 -34.75
C GLY A 102 -20.22 1.88 -33.94
N THR A 103 -20.90 3.02 -34.11
CA THR A 103 -20.60 4.27 -33.38
C THR A 103 -21.67 4.67 -32.37
N GLY A 104 -22.83 4.01 -32.38
CA GLY A 104 -23.93 4.33 -31.48
C GLY A 104 -23.79 3.70 -30.09
N ARG A 105 -24.72 4.02 -29.20
CA ARG A 105 -24.86 3.44 -27.85
C ARG A 105 -26.18 2.69 -27.68
N LEU A 106 -26.09 1.43 -27.28
CA LEU A 106 -27.24 0.60 -26.89
C LEU A 106 -27.42 0.65 -25.38
N SER A 107 -28.66 0.83 -24.93
CA SER A 107 -29.01 0.65 -23.53
C SER A 107 -29.74 -0.68 -23.32
N VAL A 108 -29.36 -1.44 -22.30
CA VAL A 108 -30.06 -2.66 -21.88
C VAL A 108 -30.40 -2.51 -20.41
N SER A 109 -31.68 -2.63 -20.07
CA SER A 109 -32.22 -2.44 -18.74
C SER A 109 -33.11 -3.63 -18.38
N SER A 110 -32.81 -4.25 -17.24
CA SER A 110 -33.54 -5.41 -16.71
C SER A 110 -33.99 -5.12 -15.29
N VAL A 111 -35.30 -5.11 -15.04
CA VAL A 111 -35.86 -4.78 -13.72
C VAL A 111 -36.78 -5.88 -13.23
N ARG A 112 -36.43 -6.47 -12.09
CA ARG A 112 -37.26 -7.43 -11.36
C ARG A 112 -37.85 -6.75 -10.13
N GLY A 113 -39.14 -6.42 -10.20
CA GLY A 113 -39.88 -5.90 -9.05
C GLY A 113 -39.93 -6.90 -7.89
N ALA A 114 -40.29 -6.43 -6.69
CA ALA A 114 -40.33 -7.28 -5.50
C ALA A 114 -41.47 -8.30 -5.60
N THR A 115 -41.17 -9.56 -5.28
CA THR A 115 -42.08 -10.72 -5.37
C THR A 115 -42.12 -11.56 -4.08
N GLY A 116 -41.18 -11.35 -3.17
CA GLY A 116 -40.98 -12.15 -1.96
C GLY A 116 -40.30 -13.51 -2.20
N VAL A 117 -39.87 -13.81 -3.43
CA VAL A 117 -39.23 -15.07 -3.82
C VAL A 117 -37.86 -14.77 -4.43
N TRP A 118 -36.89 -15.66 -4.18
CA TRP A 118 -35.57 -15.57 -4.80
C TRP A 118 -35.66 -15.45 -6.33
N GLY A 119 -34.87 -14.56 -6.91
CA GLY A 119 -34.67 -14.46 -8.35
C GLY A 119 -33.65 -13.40 -8.73
N VAL A 120 -33.34 -13.34 -10.02
CA VAL A 120 -32.22 -12.57 -10.55
C VAL A 120 -32.68 -11.61 -11.65
N ALA A 121 -32.15 -10.39 -11.62
CA ALA A 121 -32.16 -9.50 -12.77
C ALA A 121 -30.78 -9.49 -13.43
N THR A 122 -30.73 -9.85 -14.72
CA THR A 122 -29.47 -9.86 -15.48
C THR A 122 -29.55 -8.93 -16.67
N GLY A 123 -28.65 -7.97 -16.81
CA GLY A 123 -28.64 -7.09 -17.97
C GLY A 123 -28.38 -7.86 -19.27
N MET A 124 -27.22 -8.53 -19.33
CA MET A 124 -26.81 -9.39 -20.44
C MET A 124 -26.27 -10.72 -19.91
N SER A 125 -26.87 -11.84 -20.30
CA SER A 125 -26.42 -13.21 -19.97
C SER A 125 -25.93 -13.93 -21.23
N VAL A 126 -24.72 -14.49 -21.18
CA VAL A 126 -24.15 -15.31 -22.25
C VAL A 126 -23.67 -16.63 -21.66
N ASP A 127 -24.44 -17.68 -21.89
CA ASP A 127 -24.31 -18.96 -21.23
C ASP A 127 -24.05 -20.11 -22.20
N ASP A 128 -23.49 -21.20 -21.68
CA ASP A 128 -23.38 -22.52 -22.31
C ASP A 128 -22.97 -22.48 -23.79
N GLY A 129 -21.80 -21.93 -24.09
CA GLY A 129 -21.25 -21.82 -25.45
C GLY A 129 -21.82 -20.65 -26.28
N GLY A 130 -22.67 -19.81 -25.70
CA GLY A 130 -23.15 -18.57 -26.32
C GLY A 130 -22.00 -17.60 -26.65
N ALA A 131 -22.23 -16.77 -27.66
CA ALA A 131 -21.26 -15.78 -28.11
C ALA A 131 -21.95 -14.43 -28.40
N LEU A 132 -21.41 -13.36 -27.82
CA LEU A 132 -21.88 -11.99 -27.99
C LEU A 132 -20.74 -11.08 -28.48
N THR A 133 -21.04 -10.29 -29.51
CA THR A 133 -20.25 -9.12 -29.89
C THR A 133 -21.14 -7.88 -29.89
N VAL A 134 -20.74 -6.83 -29.20
CA VAL A 134 -21.40 -5.51 -29.25
C VAL A 134 -20.55 -4.55 -30.06
N ASN A 135 -21.01 -4.22 -31.27
CA ASN A 135 -20.41 -3.24 -32.17
C ASN A 135 -21.03 -1.86 -31.88
N GLY A 136 -20.38 -1.11 -31.00
CA GLY A 136 -20.84 0.17 -30.47
C GLY A 136 -20.58 0.27 -28.97
N SER A 137 -21.01 1.37 -28.37
CA SER A 137 -21.00 1.51 -26.91
C SER A 137 -22.21 0.82 -26.28
N SER A 138 -22.12 0.45 -25.01
CA SER A 138 -23.23 -0.16 -24.26
C SER A 138 -23.42 0.46 -22.89
N SER A 139 -24.68 0.62 -22.48
CA SER A 139 -25.07 0.92 -21.10
C SER A 139 -25.95 -0.22 -20.60
N VAL A 140 -25.49 -0.95 -19.59
CA VAL A 140 -26.18 -2.13 -19.04
C VAL A 140 -26.64 -1.82 -17.62
N TYR A 141 -27.92 -2.00 -17.36
CA TYR A 141 -28.56 -1.79 -16.08
C TYR A 141 -29.31 -3.05 -15.64
N ALA A 142 -29.06 -3.51 -14.41
CA ALA A 142 -29.81 -4.59 -13.81
C ALA A 142 -30.24 -4.25 -12.38
N GLN A 143 -31.53 -4.45 -12.10
CA GLN A 143 -32.12 -4.16 -10.80
C GLN A 143 -33.06 -5.27 -10.35
N SER A 144 -32.93 -5.69 -9.10
CA SER A 144 -33.91 -6.52 -8.41
C SER A 144 -34.29 -5.88 -7.07
N ASP A 145 -35.59 -5.77 -6.81
CA ASP A 145 -36.13 -5.03 -5.66
C ASP A 145 -36.44 -5.88 -4.43
N ASP A 146 -36.34 -7.20 -4.55
CA ASP A 146 -36.57 -8.12 -3.44
C ASP A 146 -35.50 -7.96 -2.34
N ALA A 147 -35.90 -8.10 -1.08
CA ALA A 147 -35.02 -7.92 0.09
C ALA A 147 -33.98 -9.04 0.23
N VAL A 148 -33.00 -8.89 1.13
CA VAL A 148 -32.03 -9.96 1.47
C VAL A 148 -32.74 -11.14 2.13
N PRO A 149 -32.40 -12.41 1.83
CA PRO A 149 -31.43 -12.91 0.84
C PRO A 149 -32.08 -13.27 -0.52
N THR A 150 -33.24 -12.70 -0.84
CA THR A 150 -34.14 -13.17 -1.90
C THR A 150 -33.93 -12.49 -3.27
N SER A 151 -32.75 -11.95 -3.57
CA SER A 151 -32.50 -11.32 -4.87
C SER A 151 -31.04 -11.21 -5.26
N ALA A 152 -30.79 -11.16 -6.58
CA ALA A 152 -29.52 -10.74 -7.12
C ALA A 152 -29.67 -9.84 -8.37
N SER A 153 -28.70 -8.96 -8.59
CA SER A 153 -28.55 -8.17 -9.81
C SER A 153 -27.18 -8.40 -10.44
N LEU A 154 -27.17 -8.79 -11.72
CA LEU A 154 -25.97 -9.06 -12.50
C LEU A 154 -25.96 -8.17 -13.74
N GLY A 155 -24.90 -7.40 -13.96
CA GLY A 155 -24.84 -6.50 -15.12
C GLY A 155 -24.56 -7.31 -16.38
N VAL A 156 -23.33 -7.82 -16.47
CA VAL A 156 -22.89 -8.75 -17.51
C VAL A 156 -22.53 -10.08 -16.87
N ARG A 157 -23.21 -11.13 -17.29
CA ARG A 157 -23.01 -12.51 -16.82
C ARG A 157 -22.50 -13.37 -17.97
N VAL A 158 -21.38 -14.07 -17.78
CA VAL A 158 -20.86 -15.04 -18.75
C VAL A 158 -20.57 -16.37 -18.07
N HIS A 159 -21.29 -17.42 -18.47
CA HIS A 159 -21.13 -18.79 -17.98
C HIS A 159 -20.73 -19.71 -19.14
N SER A 160 -19.49 -20.20 -19.18
CA SER A 160 -19.05 -21.11 -20.26
C SER A 160 -19.26 -20.55 -21.68
N GLY A 161 -19.22 -19.22 -21.82
CA GLY A 161 -19.49 -18.50 -23.07
C GLY A 161 -18.47 -17.39 -23.34
N SER A 162 -18.77 -16.51 -24.30
CA SER A 162 -17.89 -15.39 -24.65
C SER A 162 -18.64 -14.09 -24.95
N ALA A 163 -18.11 -12.97 -24.47
CA ALA A 163 -18.64 -11.64 -24.74
C ALA A 163 -17.52 -10.66 -25.12
N THR A 164 -17.74 -9.88 -26.18
CA THR A 164 -16.81 -8.83 -26.62
C THR A 164 -17.55 -7.51 -26.81
N PHE A 165 -17.10 -6.46 -26.12
CA PHE A 165 -17.61 -5.10 -26.24
C PHE A 165 -16.60 -4.25 -27.01
N GLN A 166 -16.95 -3.82 -28.22
CA GLN A 166 -16.03 -3.07 -29.08
C GLN A 166 -15.88 -1.60 -28.66
N GLY A 167 -16.97 -0.97 -28.24
CA GLY A 167 -16.99 0.40 -27.72
C GLY A 167 -16.92 0.46 -26.19
N ASP A 168 -17.20 1.64 -25.64
CA ASP A 168 -17.22 1.86 -24.20
C ASP A 168 -18.39 1.13 -23.54
N ALA A 169 -18.16 0.54 -22.38
CA ALA A 169 -19.16 -0.18 -21.61
C ALA A 169 -19.40 0.49 -20.26
N GLN A 170 -20.65 0.88 -20.01
CA GLN A 170 -21.11 1.31 -18.70
C GLN A 170 -22.01 0.22 -18.12
N ILE A 171 -21.71 -0.26 -16.92
CA ILE A 171 -22.45 -1.35 -16.28
C ILE A 171 -22.84 -0.92 -14.88
N THR A 172 -24.13 -0.91 -14.59
CA THR A 172 -24.68 -0.52 -13.30
C THR A 172 -25.60 -1.60 -12.77
N THR A 173 -25.38 -2.04 -11.54
CA THR A 173 -26.28 -2.97 -10.85
C THR A 173 -26.74 -2.41 -9.52
N TYR A 174 -28.01 -2.68 -9.20
CA TYR A 174 -28.60 -2.26 -7.93
C TYR A 174 -29.51 -3.36 -7.39
N THR A 175 -29.39 -3.69 -6.12
CA THR A 175 -30.40 -4.54 -5.46
C THR A 175 -30.33 -4.40 -3.94
N PRO A 176 -31.42 -4.64 -3.20
CA PRO A 176 -31.31 -4.91 -1.78
C PRO A 176 -30.57 -6.21 -1.45
N GLY A 177 -30.44 -7.18 -2.37
CA GLY A 177 -29.75 -8.46 -2.20
C GLY A 177 -28.28 -8.47 -2.65
N TYR A 178 -27.89 -9.45 -3.49
CA TYR A 178 -26.52 -9.61 -4.01
C TYR A 178 -26.28 -8.84 -5.31
N SER A 179 -25.20 -8.08 -5.42
CA SER A 179 -24.96 -7.25 -6.62
C SER A 179 -23.59 -7.51 -7.24
N GLN A 180 -23.57 -7.78 -8.54
CA GLN A 180 -22.32 -7.97 -9.29
C GLN A 180 -22.38 -7.23 -10.63
N GLY A 181 -21.44 -6.31 -10.84
CA GLY A 181 -21.35 -5.60 -12.13
C GLY A 181 -21.04 -6.57 -13.25
N ILE A 182 -19.95 -7.32 -13.09
CA ILE A 182 -19.53 -8.39 -14.02
C ILE A 182 -19.41 -9.70 -13.25
N TRP A 183 -19.97 -10.76 -13.81
CA TRP A 183 -19.82 -12.13 -13.32
C TRP A 183 -19.32 -13.06 -14.43
N VAL A 184 -18.22 -13.78 -14.18
CA VAL A 184 -17.65 -14.72 -15.15
C VAL A 184 -17.31 -16.06 -14.51
N TYR A 185 -17.72 -17.14 -15.16
CA TYR A 185 -17.37 -18.52 -14.80
C TYR A 185 -17.10 -19.33 -16.06
N GLN A 186 -15.90 -19.91 -16.18
CA GLN A 186 -15.44 -20.67 -17.35
C GLN A 186 -15.61 -19.93 -18.69
N GLY A 187 -15.58 -18.59 -18.68
CA GLY A 187 -15.89 -17.75 -19.84
C GLY A 187 -14.81 -16.73 -20.16
N ILE A 188 -14.98 -16.06 -21.30
CA ILE A 188 -14.07 -15.01 -21.77
C ILE A 188 -14.85 -13.71 -22.00
N VAL A 189 -14.40 -12.62 -21.39
CA VAL A 189 -14.96 -11.28 -21.60
C VAL A 189 -13.88 -10.31 -22.05
N ASN A 190 -14.12 -9.59 -23.14
CA ASN A 190 -13.23 -8.56 -23.65
C ASN A 190 -13.93 -7.20 -23.71
N PHE A 191 -13.34 -6.20 -23.09
CA PHE A 191 -13.73 -4.79 -23.22
C PHE A 191 -12.64 -4.07 -24.03
N ASN A 192 -12.95 -3.74 -25.28
CA ASN A 192 -12.02 -3.06 -26.19
C ASN A 192 -12.11 -1.53 -26.09
N GLY A 193 -13.24 -0.99 -25.62
CA GLY A 193 -13.36 0.39 -25.11
C GLY A 193 -13.10 0.49 -23.61
N ALA A 194 -13.32 1.66 -23.03
CA ALA A 194 -13.23 1.87 -21.60
C ALA A 194 -14.42 1.21 -20.88
N ALA A 195 -14.18 0.64 -19.69
CA ALA A 195 -15.22 0.03 -18.87
C ALA A 195 -15.44 0.82 -17.58
N THR A 196 -16.68 1.22 -17.32
CA THR A 196 -17.11 1.85 -16.07
C THR A 196 -18.16 0.98 -15.41
N ILE A 197 -17.86 0.50 -14.21
CA ILE A 197 -18.68 -0.48 -13.49
C ILE A 197 -19.09 0.09 -12.14
N LEU A 198 -20.38 0.08 -11.86
CA LEU A 198 -20.96 0.45 -10.58
C LEU A 198 -21.85 -0.68 -10.05
N ALA A 199 -21.40 -1.38 -9.02
CA ALA A 199 -22.19 -2.38 -8.32
C ALA A 199 -22.64 -1.80 -6.97
N GLN A 200 -23.95 -1.71 -6.77
CA GLN A 200 -24.55 -1.24 -5.54
C GLN A 200 -25.44 -2.32 -4.95
N ALA A 201 -25.28 -2.59 -3.65
CA ALA A 201 -26.19 -3.47 -2.94
C ALA A 201 -26.56 -2.94 -1.55
N ARG A 202 -27.68 -3.46 -1.02
CA ARG A 202 -28.05 -3.33 0.40
C ARG A 202 -28.05 -4.68 1.13
N GLY A 203 -27.26 -5.64 0.64
CA GLY A 203 -27.26 -7.04 1.10
C GLY A 203 -25.92 -7.75 0.99
N GLU A 204 -25.89 -8.98 1.51
CA GLU A 204 -24.72 -9.70 2.06
C GLU A 204 -23.41 -9.73 1.23
N SER A 205 -23.46 -9.60 -0.11
CA SER A 205 -22.23 -9.54 -0.93
C SER A 205 -22.37 -8.68 -2.19
N THR A 206 -21.37 -7.79 -2.38
CA THR A 206 -21.27 -6.90 -3.55
C THR A 206 -19.90 -7.03 -4.20
N SER A 207 -19.86 -7.21 -5.52
CA SER A 207 -18.61 -7.17 -6.29
C SER A 207 -18.72 -6.29 -7.52
N GLY A 208 -17.75 -5.43 -7.78
CA GLY A 208 -17.68 -4.74 -9.07
C GLY A 208 -17.44 -5.75 -10.19
N VAL A 209 -16.37 -6.53 -10.04
CA VAL A 209 -16.01 -7.65 -10.93
C VAL A 209 -15.85 -8.91 -10.10
N TYR A 210 -16.63 -9.94 -10.40
CA TYR A 210 -16.50 -11.27 -9.82
C TYR A 210 -16.13 -12.29 -10.91
N ASN A 211 -14.85 -12.66 -10.95
CA ASN A 211 -14.39 -13.78 -11.77
C ASN A 211 -14.41 -15.03 -10.88
N SER A 212 -15.57 -15.69 -10.85
CA SER A 212 -15.89 -16.78 -9.92
C SER A 212 -15.03 -18.02 -10.16
N GLY A 213 -14.71 -18.30 -11.42
CA GLY A 213 -13.84 -19.40 -11.82
C GLY A 213 -14.36 -20.82 -11.50
N GLY A 214 -14.18 -21.71 -12.47
CA GLY A 214 -14.45 -23.15 -12.36
C GLY A 214 -13.61 -23.96 -13.33
N GLY A 215 -12.54 -23.34 -13.85
CA GLY A 215 -11.83 -23.70 -15.06
C GLY A 215 -11.10 -22.46 -15.56
N ILE A 216 -10.76 -22.41 -16.85
CA ILE A 216 -10.10 -21.26 -17.46
C ILE A 216 -11.13 -20.12 -17.64
N SER A 217 -10.98 -19.02 -16.90
CA SER A 217 -11.81 -17.82 -17.03
C SER A 217 -10.93 -16.59 -17.27
N HIS A 218 -11.29 -15.74 -18.23
CA HIS A 218 -10.51 -14.54 -18.59
C HIS A 218 -11.38 -13.29 -18.72
N ILE A 219 -10.91 -12.19 -18.14
CA ILE A 219 -11.49 -10.85 -18.34
C ILE A 219 -10.37 -9.91 -18.81
N ASN A 220 -10.54 -9.29 -19.97
CA ASN A 220 -9.59 -8.34 -20.53
C ASN A 220 -10.19 -6.94 -20.63
N PHE A 221 -9.54 -5.96 -20.01
CA PHE A 221 -9.87 -4.53 -20.10
C PHE A 221 -8.78 -3.82 -20.91
N ASN A 222 -9.01 -3.62 -22.21
CA ASN A 222 -7.96 -3.19 -23.14
C ASN A 222 -7.71 -1.67 -23.15
N ARG A 223 -8.63 -0.86 -22.60
CA ARG A 223 -8.47 0.61 -22.46
C ARG A 223 -8.48 1.11 -21.01
N GLY A 224 -8.52 0.19 -20.04
CA GLY A 224 -8.63 0.51 -18.62
C GLY A 224 -10.03 0.25 -18.05
N ALA A 225 -10.14 0.35 -16.73
CA ALA A 225 -11.39 0.11 -16.02
C ALA A 225 -11.53 1.04 -14.80
N THR A 226 -12.72 1.58 -14.60
CA THR A 226 -13.14 2.27 -13.38
C THR A 226 -14.22 1.45 -12.70
N ILE A 227 -13.97 0.99 -11.48
CA ILE A 227 -14.83 0.06 -10.76
C ILE A 227 -15.23 0.65 -9.41
N SER A 228 -16.53 0.77 -9.17
CA SER A 228 -17.09 1.15 -7.88
C SER A 228 -17.99 0.05 -7.35
N ALA A 229 -17.67 -0.46 -6.16
CA ALA A 229 -18.47 -1.46 -5.46
C ALA A 229 -18.89 -0.89 -4.10
N LEU A 230 -20.20 -0.72 -3.89
CA LEU A 230 -20.75 -0.03 -2.73
C LEU A 230 -21.80 -0.91 -2.05
N ALA A 231 -21.52 -1.35 -0.83
CA ALA A 231 -22.53 -2.00 -0.01
C ALA A 231 -23.00 -1.07 1.11
N ILE A 232 -24.32 -0.94 1.21
CA ILE A 232 -24.99 0.07 2.04
C ILE A 232 -25.47 -0.53 3.38
N HIS A 233 -25.44 -1.86 3.56
CA HIS A 233 -25.98 -2.51 4.76
C HIS A 233 -24.89 -3.02 5.74
N PRO A 234 -25.18 -3.06 7.06
CA PRO A 234 -24.23 -3.46 8.12
C PRO A 234 -23.60 -4.87 8.09
N SER A 235 -23.94 -5.75 7.15
CA SER A 235 -23.43 -7.14 7.09
C SER A 235 -22.51 -7.41 5.89
N ASP A 236 -22.37 -6.45 4.98
CA ASP A 236 -22.08 -6.79 3.60
C ASP A 236 -20.60 -6.81 3.28
N ASN A 237 -20.15 -7.88 2.63
CA ASN A 237 -18.79 -7.95 2.12
C ASN A 237 -18.71 -7.29 0.74
N VAL A 238 -17.68 -6.47 0.53
CA VAL A 238 -17.48 -5.72 -0.71
C VAL A 238 -16.15 -6.08 -1.34
N HIS A 239 -16.17 -6.26 -2.66
CA HIS A 239 -14.97 -6.42 -3.46
C HIS A 239 -15.03 -5.47 -4.67
N GLY A 240 -14.00 -4.65 -4.88
CA GLY A 240 -13.85 -3.99 -6.18
C GLY A 240 -13.67 -5.04 -7.28
N ILE A 241 -12.61 -5.85 -7.11
CA ILE A 241 -12.38 -7.07 -7.88
C ILE A 241 -12.30 -8.26 -6.92
N TYR A 242 -13.04 -9.31 -7.24
CA TYR A 242 -12.84 -10.64 -6.67
C TYR A 242 -12.49 -11.63 -7.79
N ASN A 243 -11.21 -12.00 -7.87
CA ASN A 243 -10.69 -12.99 -8.79
C ASN A 243 -10.55 -14.33 -8.04
N ASP A 244 -11.59 -15.16 -8.07
CA ASP A 244 -11.88 -16.20 -7.08
C ASP A 244 -11.52 -17.61 -7.52
N ASN A 245 -10.42 -17.77 -8.26
CA ASN A 245 -9.92 -19.10 -8.59
C ASN A 245 -8.45 -19.05 -8.98
N GLN A 246 -7.71 -20.14 -8.73
CA GLN A 246 -6.32 -20.26 -9.19
C GLN A 246 -6.16 -20.22 -10.72
N ASN A 247 -7.22 -20.58 -11.47
CA ASN A 247 -7.23 -20.63 -12.93
C ASN A 247 -7.88 -19.40 -13.58
N SER A 248 -8.31 -18.42 -12.79
CA SER A 248 -8.94 -17.20 -13.31
C SER A 248 -7.90 -16.10 -13.53
N ALA A 249 -8.05 -15.37 -14.63
CA ALA A 249 -7.14 -14.29 -14.99
C ALA A 249 -7.88 -13.01 -15.36
N ILE A 250 -7.34 -11.88 -14.91
CA ILE A 250 -7.78 -10.54 -15.27
C ILE A 250 -6.58 -9.77 -15.80
N ALA A 251 -6.72 -9.17 -16.98
CA ALA A 251 -5.70 -8.32 -17.58
C ALA A 251 -6.27 -6.93 -17.87
N VAL A 252 -5.53 -5.89 -17.49
CA VAL A 252 -5.86 -4.49 -17.75
C VAL A 252 -4.68 -3.85 -18.48
N THR A 253 -4.90 -3.39 -19.71
CA THR A 253 -3.84 -2.74 -20.51
C THR A 253 -3.77 -1.23 -20.22
N GLY A 254 -4.88 -0.61 -19.81
CA GLY A 254 -4.93 0.78 -19.35
C GLY A 254 -4.78 0.93 -17.83
N SER A 255 -5.21 2.08 -17.31
CA SER A 255 -5.29 2.30 -15.87
C SER A 255 -6.43 1.51 -15.22
N LEU A 256 -6.27 1.20 -13.94
CA LEU A 256 -7.27 0.55 -13.10
C LEU A 256 -7.60 1.44 -11.90
N ASP A 257 -8.83 1.93 -11.83
CA ASP A 257 -9.32 2.73 -10.70
C ASP A 257 -10.40 1.94 -9.96
N ILE A 258 -10.21 1.74 -8.65
CA ILE A 258 -11.12 0.97 -7.80
C ILE A 258 -11.55 1.81 -6.60
N ASN A 259 -12.85 1.84 -6.35
CA ASN A 259 -13.45 2.34 -5.11
C ASN A 259 -14.35 1.25 -4.50
N ALA A 260 -13.95 0.70 -3.36
CA ALA A 260 -14.67 -0.37 -2.67
C ALA A 260 -15.07 0.08 -1.26
N VAL A 261 -16.39 0.22 -1.01
CA VAL A 261 -16.91 0.75 0.26
C VAL A 261 -17.92 -0.22 0.85
N SER A 262 -17.59 -0.79 2.01
CA SER A 262 -18.55 -1.49 2.86
C SER A 262 -19.00 -0.59 3.99
N GLN A 263 -20.31 -0.51 4.24
CA GLN A 263 -20.85 0.18 5.42
C GLN A 263 -21.00 -0.74 6.63
N GLY A 264 -20.61 -2.02 6.53
CA GLY A 264 -21.01 -3.02 7.51
C GLY A 264 -20.01 -4.09 7.90
N SER A 265 -19.17 -4.53 6.97
CA SER A 265 -18.35 -5.71 7.17
C SER A 265 -16.98 -5.55 6.51
N THR A 266 -16.57 -6.54 5.72
CA THR A 266 -15.25 -6.62 5.13
C THR A 266 -15.24 -5.97 3.77
N ALA A 267 -14.23 -5.15 3.48
CA ALA A 267 -14.03 -4.58 2.15
C ALA A 267 -12.65 -4.94 1.61
N PHE A 268 -12.62 -5.34 0.34
CA PHE A 268 -11.42 -5.54 -0.45
C PHE A 268 -11.47 -4.61 -1.66
N GLY A 269 -10.41 -3.86 -1.93
CA GLY A 269 -10.22 -3.26 -3.25
C GLY A 269 -10.04 -4.37 -4.28
N VAL A 270 -9.06 -5.24 -4.04
CA VAL A 270 -8.80 -6.45 -4.81
C VAL A 270 -8.63 -7.65 -3.86
N ARG A 271 -9.40 -8.71 -4.13
CA ARG A 271 -9.17 -10.04 -3.58
C ARG A 271 -8.80 -10.99 -4.72
N ASN A 272 -7.57 -11.48 -4.71
CA ASN A 272 -7.01 -12.26 -5.81
C ASN A 272 -6.60 -13.67 -5.37
N GLN A 273 -7.08 -14.67 -6.08
CA GLN A 273 -6.66 -16.07 -5.96
C GLN A 273 -5.98 -16.61 -7.23
N GLY A 274 -6.17 -15.92 -8.36
CA GLY A 274 -5.62 -16.26 -9.67
C GLY A 274 -4.54 -15.29 -10.12
N VAL A 275 -4.62 -14.85 -11.38
CA VAL A 275 -3.68 -13.89 -11.97
C VAL A 275 -4.34 -12.54 -12.22
N LEU A 276 -3.73 -11.47 -11.72
CA LEU A 276 -4.08 -10.09 -12.05
C LEU A 276 -2.86 -9.39 -12.66
N ASN A 277 -3.01 -8.90 -13.89
CA ASN A 277 -1.98 -8.11 -14.57
C ASN A 277 -2.54 -6.73 -14.94
N VAL A 278 -1.86 -5.66 -14.57
CA VAL A 278 -2.21 -4.28 -14.93
C VAL A 278 -0.99 -3.59 -15.52
N SER A 279 -1.11 -3.07 -16.74
CA SER A 279 -0.01 -2.42 -17.46
C SER A 279 0.08 -0.92 -17.16
N GLY A 280 -1.07 -0.27 -16.92
CA GLY A 280 -1.14 1.15 -16.56
C GLY A 280 -1.03 1.40 -15.05
N ASN A 281 -1.37 2.63 -14.65
CA ASN A 281 -1.40 3.02 -13.25
C ASN A 281 -2.58 2.37 -12.53
N THR A 282 -2.42 2.08 -11.25
CA THR A 282 -3.46 1.48 -10.41
C THR A 282 -3.78 2.39 -9.24
N HIS A 283 -5.05 2.75 -9.06
CA HIS A 283 -5.55 3.47 -7.89
C HIS A 283 -6.61 2.63 -7.18
N VAL A 284 -6.42 2.39 -5.89
CA VAL A 284 -7.35 1.60 -5.06
C VAL A 284 -7.70 2.37 -3.81
N THR A 285 -8.96 2.73 -3.67
CA THR A 285 -9.53 3.23 -2.41
C THR A 285 -10.43 2.17 -1.81
N THR A 286 -10.23 1.84 -0.54
CA THR A 286 -11.07 0.85 0.16
C THR A 286 -11.43 1.33 1.56
N SER A 287 -12.71 1.22 1.92
CA SER A 287 -13.19 1.57 3.25
C SER A 287 -14.20 0.56 3.80
N GLY A 288 -14.14 0.32 5.10
CA GLY A 288 -15.00 -0.63 5.80
C GLY A 288 -14.89 -0.54 7.32
N PRO A 289 -15.94 -0.90 8.08
CA PRO A 289 -15.94 -0.78 9.54
C PRO A 289 -15.42 -2.01 10.29
N ARG A 290 -15.09 -3.12 9.61
CA ARG A 290 -14.62 -4.35 10.25
C ARG A 290 -13.22 -4.75 9.81
N SER A 291 -13.07 -5.28 8.61
CA SER A 291 -11.78 -5.68 8.02
C SER A 291 -11.64 -5.03 6.66
N THR A 292 -10.51 -4.37 6.39
CA THR A 292 -10.36 -3.58 5.17
C THR A 292 -9.02 -3.86 4.53
N PHE A 293 -9.04 -4.23 3.24
CA PHE A 293 -7.85 -4.61 2.48
C PHE A 293 -7.76 -3.84 1.18
N GLY A 294 -6.58 -3.29 0.85
CA GLY A 294 -6.35 -2.66 -0.44
C GLY A 294 -6.25 -3.71 -1.54
N ILE A 295 -5.11 -4.41 -1.60
CA ILE A 295 -4.86 -5.53 -2.51
C ILE A 295 -4.40 -6.74 -1.72
N ALA A 296 -5.13 -7.85 -1.85
CA ALA A 296 -4.85 -9.08 -1.12
C ALA A 296 -4.74 -10.29 -2.05
N ASN A 297 -3.62 -11.00 -1.98
CA ASN A 297 -3.52 -12.38 -2.47
C ASN A 297 -4.05 -13.32 -1.39
N THR A 298 -5.14 -14.00 -1.70
CA THR A 298 -5.81 -14.93 -0.77
C THR A 298 -5.71 -16.39 -1.23
N HIS A 299 -4.70 -16.74 -2.04
CA HIS A 299 -4.39 -18.11 -2.40
C HIS A 299 -2.90 -18.29 -2.70
N ARG A 300 -2.36 -19.50 -2.48
CA ARG A 300 -0.95 -19.85 -2.65
C ARG A 300 -0.41 -19.67 -4.07
N THR A 301 -1.25 -19.77 -5.10
CA THR A 301 -0.83 -19.59 -6.50
C THR A 301 -1.14 -18.20 -7.05
N ALA A 302 -1.64 -17.30 -6.20
CA ALA A 302 -2.08 -15.99 -6.62
C ALA A 302 -0.88 -15.15 -7.10
N ARG A 303 -1.07 -14.43 -8.21
CA ARG A 303 -0.06 -13.57 -8.82
C ARG A 303 -0.66 -12.21 -9.14
N VAL A 304 -0.01 -11.15 -8.67
CA VAL A 304 -0.35 -9.77 -9.00
C VAL A 304 0.88 -9.12 -9.63
N ASN A 305 0.71 -8.57 -10.84
CA ASN A 305 1.73 -7.76 -11.50
C ASN A 305 1.12 -6.40 -11.89
N LEU A 306 1.54 -5.34 -11.23
CA LEU A 306 1.15 -3.96 -11.54
C LEU A 306 2.37 -3.24 -12.09
N LEU A 307 2.39 -2.91 -13.38
CA LEU A 307 3.59 -2.39 -14.05
C LEU A 307 3.76 -0.87 -13.92
N GLY A 308 2.66 -0.12 -13.84
CA GLY A 308 2.66 1.32 -13.62
C GLY A 308 2.76 1.70 -12.13
N ASP A 309 2.55 2.99 -11.85
CA ASP A 309 2.51 3.50 -10.48
C ASP A 309 1.25 3.00 -9.76
N THR A 310 1.39 2.68 -8.47
CA THR A 310 0.32 2.12 -7.64
C THR A 310 0.04 3.01 -6.44
N ASP A 311 -1.20 3.48 -6.28
CA ASP A 311 -1.67 4.25 -5.13
C ASP A 311 -2.82 3.50 -4.44
N ILE A 312 -2.65 3.15 -3.16
CA ILE A 312 -3.58 2.40 -2.34
C ILE A 312 -3.90 3.21 -1.09
N THR A 313 -5.18 3.48 -0.85
CA THR A 313 -5.67 4.12 0.36
C THR A 313 -6.69 3.22 1.04
N VAL A 314 -6.43 2.84 2.28
CA VAL A 314 -7.29 1.99 3.09
C VAL A 314 -7.74 2.73 4.34
N SER A 315 -9.03 2.66 4.63
CA SER A 315 -9.61 3.19 5.88
C SER A 315 -10.44 2.13 6.58
N ASN A 316 -10.20 1.97 7.88
CA ASN A 316 -10.93 1.07 8.74
C ASN A 316 -11.52 1.82 9.93
N GLY A 317 -12.84 1.69 10.10
CA GLY A 317 -13.61 2.39 11.14
C GLY A 317 -13.90 1.53 12.38
N THR A 318 -14.34 2.19 13.45
CA THR A 318 -14.77 1.54 14.69
C THR A 318 -16.20 1.04 14.57
N ASN A 319 -16.43 -0.25 14.80
CA ASN A 319 -17.69 -0.81 15.36
C ASN A 319 -17.60 -2.33 15.59
N TYR A 320 -16.56 -3.01 15.08
CA TYR A 320 -16.48 -4.46 15.12
C TYR A 320 -15.07 -4.97 15.37
N VAL A 321 -14.98 -6.17 15.98
CA VAL A 321 -13.75 -6.96 15.97
C VAL A 321 -13.46 -7.41 14.54
N PRO A 322 -12.25 -7.19 14.00
CA PRO A 322 -11.89 -7.58 12.64
C PRO A 322 -11.87 -9.11 12.48
N PHE A 323 -12.24 -9.62 11.31
CA PHE A 323 -11.99 -11.03 10.93
C PHE A 323 -10.53 -11.25 10.51
N GLY A 324 -9.90 -10.21 9.99
CA GLY A 324 -8.47 -10.10 9.74
C GLY A 324 -8.05 -8.63 9.87
N ASN A 325 -6.81 -8.41 10.30
CA ASN A 325 -6.31 -7.07 10.56
C ASN A 325 -6.24 -6.25 9.26
N PRO A 326 -6.70 -4.98 9.29
CA PRO A 326 -6.67 -4.11 8.12
C PRO A 326 -5.26 -4.02 7.51
N THR A 327 -5.19 -4.11 6.17
CA THR A 327 -3.90 -4.18 5.45
C THR A 327 -3.96 -3.48 4.10
N ALA A 328 -2.99 -2.64 3.75
CA ALA A 328 -2.96 -2.05 2.41
C ALA A 328 -2.53 -3.07 1.33
N ILE A 329 -1.45 -3.81 1.57
CA ILE A 329 -0.93 -4.86 0.69
C ILE A 329 -0.77 -6.17 1.47
N ALA A 330 -1.55 -7.21 1.15
CA ALA A 330 -1.55 -8.48 1.88
C ALA A 330 -1.16 -9.66 0.98
N ASN A 331 -0.08 -10.35 1.30
CA ASN A 331 0.45 -11.50 0.56
C ASN A 331 0.75 -12.67 1.52
N ASN A 332 -0.29 -13.14 2.20
CA ASN A 332 -0.18 -13.90 3.45
C ASN A 332 -0.14 -15.42 3.29
N TYR A 333 -0.05 -15.94 2.07
CA TYR A 333 0.07 -17.38 1.85
C TYR A 333 1.54 -17.79 1.81
N PRO A 334 2.05 -18.62 2.74
CA PRO A 334 3.49 -18.88 2.82
C PRO A 334 4.15 -19.40 1.53
N GLY A 335 5.22 -18.73 1.09
CA GLY A 335 6.25 -19.22 0.14
C GLY A 335 5.87 -19.51 -1.31
N THR A 336 4.73 -19.05 -1.83
CA THR A 336 4.27 -19.43 -3.18
C THR A 336 3.51 -18.34 -3.95
N SER A 337 2.86 -17.39 -3.27
CA SER A 337 2.17 -16.29 -3.93
C SER A 337 3.14 -15.15 -4.26
N VAL A 338 2.84 -14.41 -5.31
CA VAL A 338 3.74 -13.35 -5.81
C VAL A 338 2.98 -12.05 -5.99
N MET A 339 3.57 -10.97 -5.50
CA MET A 339 3.18 -9.59 -5.84
C MET A 339 4.37 -8.85 -6.41
N ARG A 340 4.20 -8.19 -7.56
CA ARG A 340 5.21 -7.37 -8.19
C ARG A 340 4.65 -6.00 -8.57
N PHE A 341 5.32 -4.94 -8.13
CA PHE A 341 4.99 -3.55 -8.42
C PHE A 341 6.13 -2.91 -9.22
N GLY A 342 5.92 -2.68 -10.51
CA GLY A 342 6.94 -2.18 -11.44
C GLY A 342 7.23 -0.69 -11.34
N GLY A 343 6.25 0.13 -10.93
CA GLY A 343 6.38 1.58 -10.75
C GLY A 343 6.64 2.01 -9.30
N ALA A 344 6.37 3.29 -9.02
CA ALA A 344 6.33 3.79 -7.65
C ALA A 344 5.11 3.22 -6.90
N VAL A 345 5.24 3.04 -5.58
CA VAL A 345 4.14 2.53 -4.73
C VAL A 345 3.86 3.54 -3.64
N ARG A 346 2.58 3.90 -3.47
CA ARG A 346 2.07 4.60 -2.30
C ARG A 346 0.98 3.74 -1.68
N ALA A 347 1.17 3.31 -0.44
CA ALA A 347 0.18 2.54 0.28
C ALA A 347 -0.04 3.19 1.64
N THR A 348 -1.24 3.69 1.89
CA THR A 348 -1.61 4.31 3.16
C THR A 348 -2.77 3.56 3.80
N ILE A 349 -2.68 3.34 5.11
CA ILE A 349 -3.73 2.74 5.89
C ILE A 349 -3.96 3.48 7.20
N THR A 350 -5.22 3.79 7.46
CA THR A 350 -5.68 4.34 8.74
C THR A 350 -6.70 3.37 9.32
N ALA A 351 -6.47 2.88 10.53
CA ALA A 351 -7.32 1.90 11.18
C ALA A 351 -7.54 2.22 12.66
N THR A 352 -8.51 1.54 13.28
CA THR A 352 -8.76 1.60 14.72
C THR A 352 -8.43 0.27 15.41
N THR A 353 -7.58 -0.54 14.78
CA THR A 353 -7.12 -1.86 15.20
C THR A 353 -5.64 -2.03 14.83
N GLU A 354 -5.00 -3.15 15.19
CA GLU A 354 -3.67 -3.49 14.67
C GLU A 354 -3.71 -3.50 13.14
N THR A 355 -2.71 -2.90 12.49
CA THR A 355 -2.76 -2.61 11.06
C THR A 355 -1.39 -2.67 10.39
N TYR A 356 -1.39 -2.97 9.09
CA TYR A 356 -0.18 -3.18 8.30
C TYR A 356 -0.25 -2.39 6.99
N ALA A 357 0.79 -1.63 6.64
CA ALA A 357 0.91 -1.16 5.25
C ALA A 357 1.24 -2.34 4.32
N VAL A 358 2.15 -3.22 4.74
CA VAL A 358 2.44 -4.50 4.08
C VAL A 358 2.38 -5.63 5.10
N ASP A 359 1.61 -6.68 4.79
CA ASP A 359 1.67 -7.99 5.46
C ASP A 359 2.05 -9.04 4.42
N ASN A 360 3.16 -9.75 4.64
CA ASN A 360 3.73 -10.68 3.67
C ASN A 360 4.17 -11.97 4.36
N ALA A 361 3.91 -13.10 3.70
CA ALA A 361 4.47 -14.41 4.04
C ALA A 361 5.11 -15.09 2.80
N SER A 362 5.25 -14.37 1.70
CA SER A 362 5.52 -14.91 0.36
C SER A 362 6.50 -14.02 -0.40
N THR A 363 6.43 -13.91 -1.73
CA THR A 363 7.32 -13.02 -2.49
C THR A 363 6.63 -11.70 -2.83
N LEU A 364 7.20 -10.58 -2.38
CA LEU A 364 6.83 -9.22 -2.77
C LEU A 364 8.04 -8.51 -3.38
N GLN A 365 7.90 -7.98 -4.59
CA GLN A 365 8.97 -7.30 -5.31
C GLN A 365 8.57 -5.91 -5.79
N ILE A 366 9.42 -4.93 -5.49
CA ILE A 366 9.36 -3.57 -6.02
C ILE A 366 10.72 -3.28 -6.70
N PRO A 367 10.92 -3.75 -7.94
CA PRO A 367 12.19 -3.65 -8.67
C PRO A 367 12.53 -2.23 -9.17
N SER A 368 11.62 -1.25 -9.04
CA SER A 368 11.86 0.10 -9.54
C SER A 368 13.01 0.75 -8.79
N LEU A 369 14.07 1.14 -9.51
CA LEU A 369 15.22 1.85 -8.94
C LEU A 369 14.98 3.36 -8.77
N VAL A 370 13.95 3.89 -9.46
CA VAL A 370 13.66 5.33 -9.51
C VAL A 370 12.33 5.67 -8.83
N GLY A 371 11.38 4.73 -8.79
CA GLY A 371 10.12 4.89 -8.07
C GLY A 371 10.36 4.81 -6.57
N THR A 372 9.91 5.81 -5.82
CA THR A 372 9.93 5.74 -4.35
C THR A 372 8.72 4.95 -3.85
N THR A 373 8.96 3.99 -2.96
CA THR A 373 7.93 3.31 -2.18
C THR A 373 7.60 4.12 -0.94
N ARG A 374 6.32 4.45 -0.73
CA ARG A 374 5.82 5.19 0.43
C ARG A 374 4.77 4.35 1.16
N LEU A 375 5.08 3.90 2.36
CA LEU A 375 4.20 3.09 3.20
C LEU A 375 3.81 3.91 4.43
N GLY A 376 2.51 4.16 4.59
CA GLY A 376 1.95 4.86 5.75
C GLY A 376 1.00 3.95 6.49
N ALA A 377 1.23 3.74 7.79
CA ALA A 377 0.32 2.97 8.63
C ALA A 377 0.02 3.74 9.92
N THR A 378 -1.26 3.95 10.20
CA THR A 378 -1.73 4.68 11.38
C THR A 378 -2.81 3.88 12.10
N THR A 379 -2.67 3.75 13.42
CA THR A 379 -3.71 3.19 14.28
C THR A 379 -4.09 4.10 15.44
N SER A 380 -5.38 4.14 15.75
CA SER A 380 -5.94 4.81 16.94
C SER A 380 -6.29 3.86 18.09
N CYS A 381 -5.93 2.57 17.96
CA CYS A 381 -6.15 1.58 19.00
C CYS A 381 -5.07 1.67 20.09
N SER A 382 -5.48 1.80 21.36
CA SER A 382 -4.57 1.74 22.49
C SER A 382 -3.95 0.34 22.65
N GLY A 383 -2.63 0.26 22.73
CA GLY A 383 -1.90 -1.01 22.89
C GLY A 383 -1.75 -1.82 21.60
N CYS A 384 -2.34 -1.38 20.49
CA CYS A 384 -2.15 -2.04 19.20
C CYS A 384 -0.79 -1.70 18.60
N ASN A 385 -0.18 -2.69 17.96
CA ASN A 385 1.01 -2.46 17.16
C ASN A 385 0.63 -1.92 15.78
N VAL A 386 1.58 -1.26 15.15
CA VAL A 386 1.48 -0.80 13.76
C VAL A 386 2.75 -1.18 13.03
N TYR A 387 2.60 -1.56 11.75
CA TYR A 387 3.71 -2.07 10.96
C TYR A 387 3.74 -1.40 9.59
N GLY A 388 4.90 -0.87 9.22
CA GLY A 388 5.19 -0.52 7.84
C GLY A 388 5.27 -1.78 6.99
N ILE A 389 6.21 -2.67 7.32
CA ILE A 389 6.34 -3.99 6.72
C ILE A 389 6.32 -5.05 7.81
N ARG A 390 5.38 -5.98 7.71
CA ARG A 390 5.34 -7.22 8.50
C ARG A 390 5.61 -8.40 7.58
N ASN A 391 6.69 -9.13 7.83
CA ASN A 391 7.11 -10.29 7.05
C ASN A 391 7.17 -11.54 7.95
N GLN A 392 6.38 -12.55 7.61
CA GLN A 392 6.24 -13.83 8.33
C GLN A 392 6.72 -14.99 7.46
N GLY A 393 8.03 -15.09 7.30
CA GLY A 393 8.61 -15.92 6.25
C GLY A 393 8.40 -15.29 4.86
N GLY A 394 9.20 -15.73 3.89
CA GLY A 394 9.17 -15.18 2.54
C GLY A 394 10.07 -13.95 2.36
N THR A 395 9.93 -13.29 1.22
CA THR A 395 10.88 -12.31 0.69
C THR A 395 10.20 -11.00 0.32
N VAL A 396 10.74 -9.88 0.79
CA VAL A 396 10.39 -8.53 0.37
C VAL A 396 11.63 -7.85 -0.22
N GLU A 397 11.56 -7.46 -1.49
CA GLU A 397 12.64 -6.77 -2.19
C GLU A 397 12.18 -5.38 -2.64
N ILE A 398 12.87 -4.34 -2.19
CA ILE A 398 12.61 -2.95 -2.57
C ILE A 398 13.91 -2.36 -3.11
N ALA A 399 14.01 -2.25 -4.43
CA ALA A 399 15.25 -1.87 -5.09
C ALA A 399 15.52 -0.34 -5.02
N GLY A 400 14.46 0.47 -5.02
CA GLY A 400 14.53 1.93 -5.00
C GLY A 400 14.39 2.54 -3.60
N GLY A 401 14.05 3.84 -3.56
CA GLY A 401 13.84 4.57 -2.31
C GLY A 401 12.63 4.07 -1.52
N LEU A 402 12.68 4.20 -0.19
CA LEU A 402 11.64 3.75 0.72
C LEU A 402 11.35 4.82 1.78
N VAL A 403 10.08 5.13 1.99
CA VAL A 403 9.62 5.96 3.11
C VAL A 403 8.58 5.18 3.88
N ILE A 404 8.83 4.93 5.16
CA ILE A 404 7.87 4.32 6.07
C ILE A 404 7.51 5.34 7.15
N THR A 405 6.21 5.55 7.35
CA THR A 405 5.68 6.36 8.44
C THR A 405 4.68 5.53 9.23
N THR A 406 5.01 5.24 10.49
CA THR A 406 4.13 4.53 11.40
C THR A 406 3.67 5.42 12.54
N GLN A 407 2.37 5.47 12.80
CA GLN A 407 1.80 6.31 13.85
C GLN A 407 0.85 5.52 14.75
N VAL A 408 1.06 5.64 16.07
CA VAL A 408 0.21 5.04 17.11
C VAL A 408 -0.31 6.15 18.02
N THR A 409 -1.62 6.17 18.28
CA THR A 409 -2.26 7.13 19.20
C THR A 409 -3.28 6.38 20.05
N PRO A 410 -3.15 5.96 21.35
CA PRO A 410 -2.12 5.99 22.42
C PRO A 410 -1.35 4.62 22.59
N PRO A 411 -0.44 4.39 23.59
CA PRO A 411 0.83 3.66 23.37
C PRO A 411 0.67 2.22 22.88
N GLY A 412 1.42 1.89 21.84
CA GLY A 412 1.66 0.57 21.25
C GLY A 412 2.94 0.62 20.42
N ASN A 413 3.46 -0.51 19.94
CA ASN A 413 4.75 -0.52 19.25
C ASN A 413 4.61 -0.11 17.79
N ALA A 414 5.56 0.69 17.31
CA ALA A 414 5.64 1.15 15.94
C ALA A 414 6.85 0.50 15.26
N TYR A 415 6.59 -0.39 14.29
CA TYR A 415 7.62 -1.10 13.56
C TYR A 415 7.71 -0.57 12.14
N ALA A 416 8.87 -0.02 11.77
CA ALA A 416 9.14 0.24 10.37
C ALA A 416 9.21 -1.09 9.61
N ILE A 417 9.97 -2.04 10.17
CA ILE A 417 10.16 -3.37 9.62
C ILE A 417 10.06 -4.39 10.75
N TRP A 418 9.21 -5.39 10.58
CA TRP A 418 9.15 -6.56 11.46
C TRP A 418 9.27 -7.81 10.59
N ASN A 419 10.37 -8.53 10.72
CA ASN A 419 10.75 -9.63 9.85
C ASN A 419 11.11 -10.86 10.68
N VAL A 420 10.35 -11.94 10.55
CA VAL A 420 10.64 -13.16 11.28
C VAL A 420 10.59 -14.36 10.35
N ALA A 421 11.39 -15.38 10.68
CA ALA A 421 11.13 -16.73 10.19
C ALA A 421 9.83 -17.24 10.82
N ALA A 422 8.97 -17.82 9.99
CA ALA A 422 7.67 -18.35 10.39
C ALA A 422 7.19 -19.41 9.38
N GLY A 423 6.42 -20.39 9.86
CA GLY A 423 5.77 -21.38 9.00
C GLY A 423 6.76 -22.31 8.28
N GLY A 424 7.92 -22.58 8.88
CA GLY A 424 9.00 -23.35 8.29
C GLY A 424 9.80 -22.61 7.21
N GLN A 425 9.67 -21.28 7.13
CA GLN A 425 10.33 -20.45 6.13
C GLN A 425 11.16 -19.34 6.77
N SER A 426 12.34 -19.09 6.21
CA SER A 426 13.13 -17.90 6.52
C SER A 426 12.44 -16.64 6.01
N GLY A 427 12.66 -15.53 6.72
CA GLY A 427 12.28 -14.19 6.29
C GLY A 427 13.45 -13.47 5.60
N THR A 428 13.20 -12.73 4.53
CA THR A 428 14.22 -11.93 3.86
C THR A 428 13.65 -10.57 3.48
N ILE A 429 14.32 -9.49 3.90
CA ILE A 429 13.99 -8.14 3.48
C ILE A 429 15.26 -7.47 2.96
N LEU A 430 15.20 -6.99 1.73
CA LEU A 430 16.28 -6.27 1.04
C LEU A 430 15.79 -4.90 0.63
N VAL A 431 16.42 -3.84 1.14
CA VAL A 431 16.05 -2.44 0.86
C VAL A 431 17.25 -1.68 0.34
N ASN A 432 17.09 -1.10 -0.86
CA ASN A 432 18.02 -0.16 -1.47
C ASN A 432 19.45 -0.72 -1.61
N GLU A 433 19.62 -2.01 -1.93
CA GLU A 433 20.94 -2.66 -1.99
C GLU A 433 21.92 -2.02 -2.99
N ALA A 434 21.40 -1.47 -4.09
CA ALA A 434 22.23 -0.75 -5.05
C ALA A 434 22.74 0.60 -4.51
N GLY A 435 22.18 1.09 -3.41
CA GLY A 435 22.40 2.43 -2.87
C GLY A 435 21.86 3.55 -3.76
N GLY A 436 22.17 4.79 -3.38
CA GLY A 436 21.88 5.99 -4.17
C GLY A 436 20.46 6.54 -4.07
N GLN A 437 19.50 5.79 -3.50
CA GLN A 437 18.16 6.30 -3.21
C GLN A 437 17.98 6.62 -1.72
N SER A 438 17.04 7.53 -1.43
CA SER A 438 16.72 7.92 -0.06
C SER A 438 15.86 6.85 0.62
N VAL A 439 16.22 6.50 1.86
CA VAL A 439 15.48 5.58 2.73
C VAL A 439 15.15 6.27 4.06
N GLN A 440 13.88 6.39 4.41
CA GLN A 440 13.39 7.04 5.62
C GLN A 440 12.48 6.08 6.37
N LEU A 441 12.92 5.62 7.53
CA LEU A 441 12.21 4.63 8.34
C LEU A 441 11.86 5.25 9.69
N ASP A 442 10.57 5.36 9.98
CA ASP A 442 10.04 5.73 11.30
C ASP A 442 9.50 4.47 11.97
N GLY A 443 10.09 4.07 13.10
CA GLY A 443 9.78 2.86 13.84
C GLY A 443 10.95 1.86 13.92
N ASP A 444 10.79 0.84 14.78
CA ASP A 444 11.82 -0.17 15.02
C ASP A 444 11.99 -1.14 13.83
N ILE A 445 13.20 -1.68 13.69
CA ILE A 445 13.51 -2.86 12.87
C ILE A 445 13.64 -4.06 13.80
N VAL A 446 12.76 -5.05 13.63
CA VAL A 446 12.82 -6.33 14.36
C VAL A 446 13.16 -7.45 13.38
N THR A 447 14.18 -8.23 13.69
CA THR A 447 14.56 -9.41 12.89
C THR A 447 14.81 -10.61 13.80
N GLY A 448 14.22 -11.77 13.47
CA GLY A 448 14.41 -12.97 14.28
C GLY A 448 13.67 -14.20 13.75
N ALA A 449 13.32 -15.09 14.66
CA ALA A 449 12.53 -16.28 14.36
C ALA A 449 11.44 -16.43 15.41
N LEU A 450 10.29 -17.00 15.03
CA LEU A 450 9.28 -17.40 16.02
C LEU A 450 9.74 -18.65 16.78
N LEU A 451 9.21 -18.85 17.98
CA LEU A 451 9.53 -20.02 18.79
C LEU A 451 9.20 -21.32 18.03
N GLY A 452 10.19 -22.20 17.91
CA GLY A 452 10.05 -23.50 17.24
C GLY A 452 10.35 -23.50 15.74
N GLU A 453 10.67 -22.33 15.16
CA GLU A 453 11.13 -22.23 13.78
C GLU A 453 12.59 -22.66 13.64
N THR A 454 12.92 -23.26 12.49
CA THR A 454 14.28 -23.73 12.17
C THR A 454 15.05 -22.78 11.25
N GLY A 455 14.33 -21.89 10.55
CA GLY A 455 14.93 -20.81 9.76
C GLY A 455 15.21 -19.58 10.61
N THR A 456 16.10 -18.72 10.13
CA THR A 456 16.32 -17.36 10.65
C THR A 456 15.84 -16.32 9.64
N ALA A 457 15.56 -15.10 10.09
CA ALA A 457 15.26 -13.97 9.21
C ALA A 457 16.50 -13.10 8.97
N SER A 458 16.57 -12.49 7.80
CA SER A 458 17.59 -11.52 7.42
C SER A 458 16.96 -10.22 6.93
N THR A 459 17.41 -9.09 7.47
CA THR A 459 16.97 -7.75 7.07
C THR A 459 18.19 -6.91 6.71
N ARG A 460 18.25 -6.41 5.48
CA ARG A 460 19.34 -5.57 4.97
C ARG A 460 18.81 -4.23 4.48
N VAL A 461 19.36 -3.14 5.02
CA VAL A 461 18.93 -1.77 4.73
C VAL A 461 20.15 -0.87 4.48
N PHE A 462 20.15 -0.16 3.34
CA PHE A 462 21.14 0.86 3.01
C PHE A 462 20.56 2.27 3.09
N LEU A 463 21.08 3.07 4.02
CA LEU A 463 20.82 4.49 4.13
C LEU A 463 21.92 5.23 3.36
N ALA A 464 21.63 5.61 2.11
CA ALA A 464 22.66 5.99 1.13
C ALA A 464 22.64 7.47 0.71
N THR A 465 21.84 8.31 1.35
CA THR A 465 21.74 9.76 1.03
C THR A 465 21.64 10.61 2.30
N PRO A 466 21.95 11.92 2.25
CA PRO A 466 21.81 12.81 3.41
C PRO A 466 20.38 12.95 3.95
N SER A 467 19.37 12.64 3.14
CA SER A 467 17.96 12.62 3.53
C SER A 467 17.50 11.27 4.07
N SER A 468 18.40 10.27 4.10
CA SER A 468 18.08 8.93 4.59
C SER A 468 18.24 8.86 6.11
N PHE A 469 17.28 8.22 6.77
CA PHE A 469 17.37 7.96 8.20
C PHE A 469 16.64 6.70 8.63
N LEU A 470 17.08 6.13 9.75
CA LEU A 470 16.30 5.23 10.59
C LEU A 470 16.04 5.95 11.92
N LEU A 471 14.77 6.22 12.25
CA LEU A 471 14.33 6.71 13.55
C LEU A 471 13.70 5.54 14.31
N GLY A 472 14.52 4.83 15.09
CA GLY A 472 14.12 3.60 15.78
C GLY A 472 15.30 2.73 16.19
N ASN A 473 15.00 1.59 16.80
CA ASN A 473 15.99 0.60 17.23
C ASN A 473 16.11 -0.55 16.24
N VAL A 474 17.25 -1.26 16.32
CA VAL A 474 17.46 -2.56 15.65
C VAL A 474 17.39 -3.64 16.72
N LEU A 475 16.48 -4.59 16.60
CA LEU A 475 16.12 -5.52 17.68
C LEU A 475 16.00 -6.96 17.16
N GLY A 476 16.21 -7.91 18.08
CA GLY A 476 15.75 -9.29 17.95
C GLY A 476 14.25 -9.45 18.22
N TYR A 477 13.68 -10.57 17.79
CA TYR A 477 12.29 -10.93 18.13
C TYR A 477 12.18 -11.35 19.60
N ALA A 478 11.22 -10.73 20.31
CA ALA A 478 10.86 -11.09 21.67
C ALA A 478 9.42 -11.61 21.72
N GLY A 479 9.24 -12.87 22.12
CA GLY A 479 7.94 -13.51 22.31
C GLY A 479 7.39 -13.34 23.73
N ALA A 480 6.08 -13.53 23.90
CA ALA A 480 5.38 -13.34 25.17
C ALA A 480 5.88 -14.24 26.33
N ASN A 481 6.53 -15.36 26.02
CA ASN A 481 7.02 -16.33 27.01
C ASN A 481 8.48 -16.08 27.46
N GLY A 482 9.01 -14.87 27.21
CA GLY A 482 10.42 -14.55 27.44
C GLY A 482 11.37 -15.19 26.42
N TYR A 483 10.84 -15.82 25.38
CA TYR A 483 11.63 -16.29 24.25
C TYR A 483 12.22 -15.11 23.49
N TYR A 484 13.50 -15.19 23.18
CA TYR A 484 14.23 -14.17 22.44
C TYR A 484 15.06 -14.83 21.33
N HIS A 485 15.04 -14.22 20.15
CA HIS A 485 15.86 -14.64 19.01
C HIS A 485 16.21 -13.43 18.16
N ALA A 486 17.50 -13.12 18.02
CA ALA A 486 17.97 -12.16 17.03
C ALA A 486 18.24 -12.86 15.71
N GLY A 487 17.80 -12.27 14.60
CA GLY A 487 18.17 -12.74 13.26
C GLY A 487 19.37 -11.96 12.72
N THR A 488 19.56 -11.99 11.41
CA THR A 488 20.66 -11.27 10.75
C THR A 488 20.20 -9.87 10.36
N ASN A 489 20.63 -8.84 11.09
CA ASN A 489 20.37 -7.44 10.72
C ASN A 489 21.62 -6.82 10.07
N GLU A 490 21.47 -6.27 8.87
CA GLU A 490 22.52 -5.52 8.19
C GLU A 490 22.07 -4.07 7.97
N LEU A 491 22.65 -3.13 8.72
CA LEU A 491 22.40 -1.70 8.57
C LEU A 491 23.66 -1.01 8.04
N HIS A 492 23.52 -0.36 6.89
CA HIS A 492 24.55 0.49 6.31
C HIS A 492 24.12 1.96 6.40
N VAL A 493 24.97 2.79 7.02
CA VAL A 493 24.74 4.22 7.23
C VAL A 493 25.85 5.00 6.54
N GLY A 494 25.58 5.55 5.36
CA GLY A 494 26.57 6.27 4.58
C GLY A 494 26.09 7.61 4.03
N ALA A 495 27.00 8.33 3.37
CA ALA A 495 26.69 9.59 2.67
C ALA A 495 25.92 10.61 3.51
N ALA A 496 26.30 10.79 4.78
CA ALA A 496 25.66 11.68 5.75
C ALA A 496 24.22 11.30 6.16
N ALA A 497 23.77 10.08 5.89
CA ALA A 497 22.56 9.51 6.48
C ALA A 497 22.68 9.34 8.00
N SER A 498 21.55 9.20 8.69
CA SER A 498 21.50 9.03 10.15
C SER A 498 20.77 7.77 10.62
N TRP A 499 21.33 7.11 11.63
CA TRP A 499 20.56 6.23 12.51
C TRP A 499 20.28 6.99 13.81
N GLU A 500 19.03 7.41 13.98
CA GLU A 500 18.51 8.12 15.15
C GLU A 500 17.95 7.12 16.16
N VAL A 501 18.73 6.85 17.21
CA VAL A 501 18.41 5.86 18.24
C VAL A 501 17.30 6.38 19.15
N VAL A 502 16.30 5.55 19.44
CA VAL A 502 15.14 5.90 20.27
C VAL A 502 15.11 5.06 21.54
N GLY A 503 15.23 5.70 22.71
CA GLY A 503 15.22 5.00 23.99
C GLY A 503 16.57 4.37 24.35
N THR A 504 16.61 3.66 25.47
CA THR A 504 17.83 3.05 26.03
C THR A 504 17.72 1.53 26.01
N GLY A 505 18.83 0.82 25.90
CA GLY A 505 18.82 -0.64 25.95
C GLY A 505 19.73 -1.29 24.92
N LEU A 506 19.29 -2.45 24.40
CA LEU A 506 20.03 -3.28 23.46
C LEU A 506 19.60 -2.96 22.03
N ALA A 507 20.56 -2.70 21.16
CA ALA A 507 20.41 -2.78 19.71
C ALA A 507 21.10 -4.07 19.24
N ASP A 508 20.33 -5.07 18.83
CA ASP A 508 20.82 -6.42 18.56
C ASP A 508 20.87 -6.71 17.06
N PHE A 509 22.09 -6.90 16.56
CA PHE A 509 22.35 -7.22 15.16
C PHE A 509 22.44 -8.72 14.87
N GLY A 510 22.33 -9.57 15.90
CA GLY A 510 22.46 -11.02 15.80
C GLY A 510 23.78 -11.43 15.14
N SER A 511 23.69 -12.09 13.99
CA SER A 511 24.82 -12.49 13.14
C SER A 511 25.14 -11.52 12.00
N GLY A 512 24.48 -10.36 11.97
CA GLY A 512 24.59 -9.38 10.88
C GLY A 512 25.69 -8.33 11.08
N SER A 513 25.46 -7.12 10.58
CA SER A 513 26.46 -6.05 10.62
C SER A 513 25.90 -4.64 10.76
N LEU A 514 26.69 -3.79 11.41
CA LEU A 514 26.53 -2.34 11.37
C LEU A 514 27.74 -1.74 10.65
N THR A 515 27.50 -1.02 9.55
CA THR A 515 28.53 -0.28 8.83
C THR A 515 28.18 1.20 8.83
N VAL A 516 29.12 2.03 9.29
CA VAL A 516 29.01 3.49 9.22
C VAL A 516 30.14 4.02 8.34
N ASP A 517 29.78 4.43 7.13
CA ASP A 517 30.72 4.94 6.13
C ASP A 517 31.15 6.38 6.45
N GLY A 518 32.06 6.93 5.64
CA GLY A 518 32.52 8.30 5.76
C GLY A 518 31.36 9.30 5.79
N ARG A 519 31.27 10.04 6.90
CA ARG A 519 30.20 11.00 7.26
C ARG A 519 28.86 10.41 7.70
N GLY A 520 28.65 9.09 7.68
CA GLY A 520 27.45 8.47 8.25
C GLY A 520 27.32 8.79 9.75
N VAL A 521 26.08 8.91 10.25
CA VAL A 521 25.82 9.39 11.61
C VAL A 521 25.08 8.33 12.44
N ILE A 522 25.62 7.97 13.61
CA ILE A 522 24.81 7.40 14.69
C ILE A 522 24.42 8.55 15.62
N ASP A 523 23.14 8.84 15.69
CA ASP A 523 22.60 9.94 16.48
C ASP A 523 21.85 9.39 17.70
N SER A 524 22.45 9.57 18.87
CA SER A 524 21.85 9.27 20.16
C SER A 524 21.57 10.55 20.97
N SER A 525 21.49 11.72 20.32
CA SER A 525 21.33 13.00 21.02
C SER A 525 19.97 13.22 21.66
N ARG A 526 19.02 12.33 21.39
CA ARG A 526 17.71 12.30 22.06
C ARG A 526 17.74 11.52 23.38
N LEU A 527 18.83 10.83 23.70
CA LEU A 527 18.98 10.05 24.92
C LEU A 527 19.51 10.93 26.06
N LEU A 528 18.59 11.59 26.78
CA LEU A 528 18.91 12.53 27.86
C LEU A 528 19.82 11.93 28.94
N THR A 529 19.57 10.69 29.38
CA THR A 529 20.48 9.94 30.25
C THR A 529 20.33 8.45 29.94
N GLY A 530 21.44 7.72 29.87
CA GLY A 530 21.47 6.30 29.52
C GLY A 530 22.35 6.00 28.32
N GLY A 531 22.23 4.78 27.78
CA GLY A 531 23.01 4.39 26.63
C GLY A 531 22.36 3.27 25.83
N VAL A 532 22.82 3.15 24.60
CA VAL A 532 22.53 2.02 23.73
C VAL A 532 23.72 1.08 23.74
N THR A 533 23.46 -0.21 23.86
CA THR A 533 24.46 -1.25 23.67
C THR A 533 24.21 -1.89 22.31
N ILE A 534 25.15 -1.72 21.39
CA ILE A 534 25.18 -2.39 20.09
C ILE A 534 25.81 -3.75 20.31
N ASP A 535 25.09 -4.83 20.00
CA ASP A 535 25.51 -6.19 20.31
C ASP A 535 25.13 -7.20 19.21
N GLY A 536 25.56 -8.45 19.39
CA GLY A 536 25.08 -9.61 18.64
C GLY A 536 24.80 -10.78 19.59
N THR A 537 23.86 -11.66 19.26
CA THR A 537 23.47 -12.75 20.19
C THR A 537 23.53 -14.17 19.60
N GLU A 538 24.10 -14.34 18.39
CA GLU A 538 24.30 -15.66 17.77
C GLU A 538 25.75 -16.17 17.86
N GLU A 539 25.99 -17.47 17.62
CA GLU A 539 27.33 -18.11 17.71
C GLU A 539 28.40 -17.43 16.83
N THR A 540 27.99 -16.80 15.73
CA THR A 540 28.88 -16.06 14.85
C THR A 540 29.05 -14.58 15.26
N GLY A 541 28.18 -14.03 16.10
CA GLY A 541 28.20 -12.63 16.53
C GLY A 541 28.04 -11.60 15.40
N ALA A 542 27.91 -10.32 15.76
CA ALA A 542 27.76 -9.24 14.80
C ALA A 542 29.10 -8.62 14.38
N VAL A 543 29.15 -7.99 13.21
CA VAL A 543 30.31 -7.24 12.71
C VAL A 543 30.03 -5.74 12.76
N VAL A 544 30.96 -4.96 13.32
CA VAL A 544 30.88 -3.50 13.34
C VAL A 544 32.04 -2.89 12.57
N THR A 545 31.73 -2.03 11.60
CA THR A 545 32.72 -1.24 10.85
C THR A 545 32.39 0.25 10.95
N LEU A 546 33.35 1.03 11.46
CA LEU A 546 33.30 2.49 11.53
C LEU A 546 34.41 3.03 10.63
N ALA A 547 34.05 3.59 9.47
CA ALA A 547 35.01 4.15 8.53
C ALA A 547 35.59 5.49 9.02
N ASP A 548 36.65 5.96 8.37
CA ASP A 548 37.19 7.30 8.60
C ASP A 548 36.10 8.37 8.41
N GLN A 549 36.05 9.33 9.32
CA GLN A 549 35.03 10.39 9.38
C GLN A 549 33.60 9.93 9.72
N ALA A 550 33.37 8.69 10.17
CA ALA A 550 32.10 8.31 10.78
C ALA A 550 31.78 9.23 11.98
N VAL A 551 30.51 9.61 12.16
CA VAL A 551 30.07 10.58 13.15
C VAL A 551 29.20 9.93 14.21
N LEU A 552 29.51 10.17 15.48
CA LEU A 552 28.63 9.86 16.59
C LEU A 552 28.14 11.17 17.21
N ARG A 553 26.83 11.40 17.13
CA ARG A 553 26.18 12.58 17.71
C ARG A 553 25.48 12.17 19.01
N LEU A 554 25.75 12.89 20.08
CA LEU A 554 25.33 12.51 21.43
C LEU A 554 24.65 13.68 22.16
N TYR A 555 23.91 13.33 23.21
CA TYR A 555 23.52 14.26 24.26
C TYR A 555 24.68 14.35 25.25
N SER A 556 24.99 15.54 25.74
CA SER A 556 25.89 15.72 26.89
C SER A 556 25.23 16.56 27.97
N ASP A 557 25.64 16.35 29.21
CA ASP A 557 25.52 17.32 30.29
C ASP A 557 26.87 17.38 30.99
N VAL A 558 27.77 18.18 30.40
CA VAL A 558 29.13 18.36 30.94
C VAL A 558 29.11 18.93 32.36
N SER A 559 28.08 19.69 32.71
CA SER A 559 27.92 20.30 34.02
C SER A 559 27.44 19.31 35.09
N GLY A 560 26.61 18.35 34.69
CA GLY A 560 26.15 17.23 35.52
C GLY A 560 27.05 16.01 35.45
N SER A 561 28.13 16.05 34.66
CA SER A 561 29.05 14.92 34.40
C SER A 561 28.34 13.68 33.86
N THR A 562 27.35 13.86 32.99
CA THR A 562 26.62 12.76 32.34
C THR A 562 26.54 12.98 30.83
N ALA A 563 26.34 11.91 30.08
CA ALA A 563 26.12 11.98 28.63
C ALA A 563 25.33 10.74 28.18
N GLY A 564 24.75 10.81 26.99
CA GLY A 564 24.38 9.61 26.25
C GLY A 564 25.63 8.79 25.96
N SER A 565 25.50 7.46 25.94
CA SER A 565 26.63 6.57 25.65
C SER A 565 26.28 5.50 24.63
N ILE A 566 27.27 5.13 23.81
CA ILE A 566 27.21 3.99 22.90
C ILE A 566 28.21 2.95 23.39
N ARG A 567 27.74 1.74 23.67
CA ARG A 567 28.60 0.62 24.07
C ARG A 567 28.57 -0.46 23.01
N PHE A 568 29.71 -1.03 22.68
CA PHE A 568 29.80 -2.21 21.83
C PHE A 568 29.97 -3.44 22.73
N GLY A 569 28.99 -4.33 22.66
CA GLY A 569 28.85 -5.50 23.52
C GLY A 569 29.81 -6.64 23.21
N SER A 570 29.75 -7.69 24.02
CA SER A 570 30.61 -8.88 23.89
C SER A 570 30.22 -9.79 22.73
N GLY A 571 29.02 -9.64 22.20
CA GLY A 571 28.53 -10.37 21.03
C GLY A 571 28.95 -9.77 19.70
N ILE A 572 29.71 -8.66 19.71
CA ILE A 572 30.42 -8.19 18.52
C ILE A 572 31.63 -9.09 18.29
N GLN A 573 31.60 -9.86 17.20
CA GLN A 573 32.68 -10.77 16.82
C GLN A 573 33.87 -10.02 16.23
N SER A 574 33.59 -9.04 15.37
CA SER A 574 34.61 -8.23 14.70
C SER A 574 34.28 -6.75 14.85
N PHE A 575 35.29 -5.97 15.22
CA PHE A 575 35.19 -4.53 15.39
C PHE A 575 36.32 -3.85 14.64
N LEU A 576 35.97 -3.04 13.65
CA LEU A 576 36.90 -2.29 12.83
C LEU A 576 36.59 -0.79 12.93
N SER A 577 37.56 -0.01 13.41
CA SER A 577 37.49 1.46 13.40
C SER A 577 38.68 1.99 12.59
N GLU A 578 38.39 2.59 11.44
CA GLU A 578 39.38 3.13 10.52
C GLU A 578 39.49 4.66 10.68
N GLY A 579 40.71 5.19 10.54
CA GLY A 579 40.94 6.64 10.55
C GLY A 579 40.49 7.35 11.83
N THR A 580 39.79 8.46 11.67
CA THR A 580 39.35 9.35 12.75
C THR A 580 37.84 9.31 12.92
N LEU A 581 37.38 8.84 14.09
CA LEU A 581 35.99 8.94 14.51
C LEU A 581 35.66 10.38 14.93
N ARG A 582 34.53 10.91 14.46
CA ARG A 582 34.09 12.29 14.75
C ARG A 582 33.02 12.29 15.82
N ILE A 583 33.22 13.03 16.90
CA ILE A 583 32.25 13.14 17.99
C ILE A 583 31.55 14.49 17.92
N ALA A 584 30.23 14.51 17.96
CA ALA A 584 29.43 15.71 17.91
C ALA A 584 28.44 15.77 19.09
N ILE A 585 28.11 16.97 19.54
CA ILE A 585 27.11 17.19 20.60
C ILE A 585 25.87 17.79 19.94
N GLY A 586 24.76 17.04 19.98
CA GLY A 586 23.48 17.51 19.45
C GLY A 586 22.72 18.39 20.44
N HIS A 587 22.91 18.19 21.75
CA HIS A 587 22.29 18.98 22.79
C HIS A 587 23.10 18.90 24.11
N ASP A 588 23.16 20.02 24.84
CA ASP A 588 23.69 20.10 26.19
C ASP A 588 22.90 21.16 27.01
N PRO A 589 22.51 20.88 28.27
CA PRO A 589 21.79 21.84 29.12
C PRO A 589 22.49 23.17 29.33
N VAL A 590 23.81 23.28 29.12
CA VAL A 590 24.50 24.57 29.16
C VAL A 590 23.98 25.55 28.10
N PHE A 591 23.30 25.06 27.05
CA PHE A 591 22.63 25.88 26.05
C PHE A 591 21.38 26.56 26.59
N ASP A 592 20.73 25.97 27.60
CA ASP A 592 19.43 26.43 28.11
C ASP A 592 19.54 27.26 29.39
N ARG A 593 20.67 27.18 30.11
CA ARG A 593 20.82 27.72 31.48
C ARG A 593 20.93 29.25 31.58
N GLY A 594 20.74 30.00 30.50
CA GLY A 594 20.96 31.45 30.49
C GLY A 594 22.41 31.87 30.81
N THR A 595 23.33 30.90 30.86
CA THR A 595 24.76 31.06 31.12
C THR A 595 25.55 31.38 29.85
N LEU A 596 24.92 31.25 28.68
CA LEU A 596 25.49 31.69 27.42
C LEU A 596 25.48 33.22 27.38
N SER A 597 26.67 33.80 27.45
CA SER A 597 26.83 35.23 27.19
C SER A 597 26.78 35.47 25.68
N ASP A 598 26.17 36.57 25.23
CA ASP A 598 26.20 37.06 23.84
C ASP A 598 27.59 37.65 23.52
N SER A 599 28.63 36.84 23.71
CA SER A 599 30.00 37.18 23.40
C SER A 599 30.48 36.26 22.28
N ASN A 600 31.11 36.84 21.26
CA ASN A 600 31.76 36.10 20.18
C ASN A 600 33.00 35.32 20.65
N THR A 601 33.20 35.18 21.96
CA THR A 601 34.34 34.49 22.58
C THR A 601 33.94 33.05 22.87
N ALA A 602 34.76 32.09 22.45
CA ALA A 602 34.54 30.70 22.80
C ALA A 602 34.75 30.50 24.31
N VAL A 603 33.75 29.91 24.98
CA VAL A 603 33.79 29.53 26.40
C VAL A 603 33.96 28.03 26.51
N PHE A 604 34.84 27.58 27.40
CA PHE A 604 35.03 26.16 27.69
C PHE A 604 34.23 25.74 28.92
N TYR A 605 33.43 24.69 28.76
CA TYR A 605 32.69 24.03 29.83
C TYR A 605 33.33 22.66 30.09
N PRO A 606 34.10 22.51 31.19
CA PRO A 606 34.80 21.27 31.47
C PRO A 606 33.85 20.19 31.99
N ALA A 607 34.13 18.93 31.66
CA ALA A 607 33.51 17.75 32.28
C ALA A 607 34.47 17.16 33.32
N ILE A 608 34.11 17.24 34.61
CA ILE A 608 34.95 16.75 35.72
C ILE A 608 34.09 15.90 36.67
N PRO A 609 34.27 14.57 36.70
CA PRO A 609 35.26 13.78 35.94
C PRO A 609 34.96 13.70 34.43
N ARG A 610 35.95 13.27 33.64
CA ARG A 610 35.77 12.97 32.22
C ARG A 610 34.68 11.91 32.05
N ILE A 611 33.87 12.05 31.00
CA ILE A 611 32.69 11.20 30.77
C ILE A 611 33.00 10.17 29.68
N THR A 612 32.85 8.87 29.94
CA THR A 612 32.93 7.85 28.89
C THR A 612 31.68 7.92 28.01
N VAL A 613 31.87 8.31 26.76
CA VAL A 613 30.79 8.47 25.79
C VAL A 613 30.69 7.30 24.82
N ILE A 614 31.79 6.60 24.58
CA ILE A 614 31.83 5.40 23.75
C ILE A 614 32.72 4.36 24.42
N ASP A 615 32.28 3.10 24.43
CA ASP A 615 33.01 1.98 25.01
C ASP A 615 33.00 0.76 24.07
N ALA A 616 34.17 0.30 23.66
CA ALA A 616 34.38 -0.91 22.86
C ALA A 616 35.15 -2.01 23.60
N ALA A 617 35.36 -1.88 24.93
CA ALA A 617 36.20 -2.78 25.72
C ALA A 617 35.72 -4.24 25.74
N LYS A 618 34.46 -4.51 25.41
CA LYS A 618 33.92 -5.88 25.32
C LYS A 618 33.88 -6.43 23.89
N ALA A 619 33.96 -5.56 22.88
CA ALA A 619 33.83 -5.97 21.48
C ALA A 619 35.05 -6.74 20.98
N ALA A 620 34.84 -7.62 20.00
CA ALA A 620 35.87 -8.46 19.38
C ALA A 620 36.71 -9.21 20.42
N ALA A 621 36.04 -9.89 21.35
CA ALA A 621 36.68 -10.59 22.48
C ALA A 621 37.63 -9.71 23.31
N GLY A 622 37.30 -8.42 23.46
CA GLY A 622 38.09 -7.43 24.20
C GLY A 622 39.22 -6.78 23.40
N THR A 623 39.25 -6.96 22.07
CA THR A 623 40.28 -6.36 21.20
C THR A 623 39.80 -5.12 20.44
N GLY A 624 38.52 -4.75 20.55
CA GLY A 624 37.95 -3.58 19.86
C GLY A 624 38.62 -2.27 20.30
N GLN A 625 39.26 -1.56 19.37
CA GLN A 625 40.01 -0.32 19.65
C GLN A 625 39.68 0.78 18.63
N PHE A 626 39.77 2.04 19.08
CA PHE A 626 39.62 3.21 18.21
C PHE A 626 40.97 3.69 17.66
N ALA A 627 41.05 3.89 16.34
CA ALA A 627 42.26 4.35 15.66
C ALA A 627 42.63 5.80 16.00
N ALA A 628 41.68 6.74 15.87
CA ALA A 628 41.78 8.13 16.31
C ALA A 628 40.37 8.71 16.57
N VAL A 629 40.31 9.80 17.33
CA VAL A 629 39.05 10.52 17.62
C VAL A 629 39.29 12.03 17.55
N ASP A 630 38.29 12.80 17.12
CA ASP A 630 38.31 14.27 17.20
C ASP A 630 36.88 14.81 17.35
N GLY A 631 36.76 15.99 17.95
CA GLY A 631 35.49 16.69 18.06
C GLY A 631 35.09 17.37 16.77
N LEU A 632 33.84 17.17 16.36
CA LEU A 632 33.20 17.83 15.23
C LEU A 632 32.45 19.08 15.73
N THR A 633 32.75 20.23 15.15
CA THR A 633 32.02 21.47 15.42
C THR A 633 30.64 21.40 14.77
N LEU A 634 29.57 21.57 15.56
CA LEU A 634 28.22 21.75 15.04
C LEU A 634 27.73 23.17 15.29
N SER A 635 26.88 23.65 14.37
CA SER A 635 26.15 24.90 14.52
C SER A 635 24.72 24.57 14.98
N LEU A 636 24.37 24.95 16.20
CA LEU A 636 23.06 24.68 16.79
C LEU A 636 22.27 25.98 17.01
N PRO A 637 20.97 26.02 16.68
CA PRO A 637 20.13 27.16 17.04
C PRO A 637 19.96 27.22 18.56
N VAL A 638 20.15 28.41 19.14
CA VAL A 638 19.92 28.67 20.57
C VAL A 638 19.13 29.96 20.74
N ASP A 639 18.36 30.05 21.83
CA ASP A 639 17.67 31.27 22.22
C ASP A 639 18.40 31.90 23.41
N ILE A 640 18.80 33.17 23.26
CA ILE A 640 19.36 33.96 24.35
C ILE A 640 18.45 35.16 24.59
N ALA A 641 17.72 35.11 25.70
CA ALA A 641 16.82 36.17 26.15
C ALA A 641 15.74 36.57 25.12
N GLY A 642 15.19 35.60 24.39
CA GLY A 642 14.17 35.80 23.36
C GLY A 642 14.75 36.17 21.99
N VAL A 643 16.06 36.04 21.80
CA VAL A 643 16.72 36.34 20.53
C VAL A 643 17.44 35.11 20.00
N ALA A 644 17.05 34.69 18.79
CA ALA A 644 17.67 33.57 18.11
C ALA A 644 19.16 33.86 17.79
N ARG A 645 20.00 32.88 18.09
CA ARG A 645 21.45 32.88 17.89
C ARG A 645 21.89 31.53 17.36
N MET A 646 23.14 31.45 16.94
CA MET A 646 23.78 30.18 16.59
C MET A 646 24.95 29.93 17.53
N ALA A 647 24.96 28.76 18.17
CA ALA A 647 26.09 28.27 18.94
C ALA A 647 26.96 27.35 18.08
N LEU A 648 28.25 27.68 17.95
CA LEU A 648 29.26 26.75 17.47
C LEU A 648 29.73 25.91 18.66
N VAL A 649 29.47 24.61 18.61
CA VAL A 649 29.75 23.67 19.69
C VAL A 649 30.82 22.69 19.22
N ARG A 650 31.98 22.68 19.87
CA ARG A 650 33.06 21.72 19.60
C ARG A 650 33.40 20.91 20.85
N PRO A 651 33.12 19.59 20.88
CA PRO A 651 33.53 18.76 21.99
C PRO A 651 35.05 18.56 22.02
N VAL A 652 35.59 18.41 23.22
CA VAL A 652 36.99 18.03 23.46
C VAL A 652 36.98 16.57 23.88
N VAL A 653 37.45 15.71 22.98
CA VAL A 653 37.46 14.25 23.17
C VAL A 653 38.86 13.69 23.06
N GLU A 654 39.10 12.60 23.76
CA GLU A 654 40.33 11.81 23.66
C GLU A 654 40.01 10.33 23.83
N ARG A 655 40.95 9.47 23.45
CA ARG A 655 40.85 8.04 23.74
C ARG A 655 41.37 7.75 25.14
N SER A 656 40.85 6.71 25.77
CA SER A 656 41.52 6.09 26.92
C SER A 656 42.92 5.59 26.54
N GLU A 657 43.77 5.36 27.54
CA GLU A 657 45.15 4.89 27.33
C GLU A 657 45.19 3.53 26.60
N ASP A 658 44.24 2.65 26.91
CA ASP A 658 44.05 1.35 26.27
C ASP A 658 43.32 1.42 24.91
N LYS A 659 42.88 2.62 24.51
CA LYS A 659 42.17 2.93 23.26
C LYS A 659 40.80 2.27 23.12
N HIS A 660 40.27 1.64 24.17
CA HIS A 660 38.97 0.98 24.16
C HIS A 660 37.80 1.95 24.37
N GLN A 661 38.05 3.16 24.87
CA GLN A 661 37.02 4.12 25.21
C GLN A 661 37.30 5.49 24.59
N VAL A 662 36.22 6.24 24.40
CA VAL A 662 36.25 7.67 24.06
C VAL A 662 35.74 8.47 25.24
N LEU A 663 36.54 9.41 25.70
CA LEU A 663 36.30 10.24 26.87
C LEU A 663 36.00 11.68 26.44
N LEU A 664 34.90 12.24 26.94
CA LEU A 664 34.55 13.64 26.81
C LEU A 664 35.11 14.43 27.99
N SER A 665 35.99 15.39 27.69
CA SER A 665 36.66 16.25 28.68
C SER A 665 36.00 17.62 28.84
N GLY A 666 35.08 17.98 27.94
CA GLY A 666 34.32 19.22 27.98
C GLY A 666 33.89 19.65 26.58
N ILE A 667 33.25 20.81 26.50
CA ILE A 667 32.82 21.41 25.23
C ILE A 667 33.24 22.88 25.14
N TRP A 668 33.66 23.30 23.95
CA TRP A 668 33.77 24.71 23.60
C TRP A 668 32.46 25.18 22.98
N VAL A 669 31.95 26.31 23.46
CA VAL A 669 30.75 26.95 22.92
C VAL A 669 31.08 28.38 22.55
N GLN A 670 30.83 28.76 21.30
CA GLN A 670 30.93 30.13 20.82
C GLN A 670 29.58 30.56 20.26
N VAL A 671 29.01 31.63 20.81
CA VAL A 671 27.73 32.17 20.35
C VAL A 671 27.99 33.24 19.29
N LEU A 672 27.27 33.15 18.17
CA LEU A 672 27.36 34.10 17.07
C LEU A 672 25.97 34.67 16.73
N PRO A 673 25.89 35.94 16.28
CA PRO A 673 24.70 36.47 15.63
C PRO A 673 24.37 35.67 14.36
N ILE A 674 23.08 35.39 14.14
CA ILE A 674 22.59 34.63 12.96
C ILE A 674 23.10 35.22 11.63
N ASP A 675 23.19 36.55 11.54
CA ASP A 675 23.57 37.28 10.31
C ASP A 675 25.05 37.08 9.92
N THR A 676 25.89 36.64 10.86
CA THR A 676 27.34 36.49 10.69
C THR A 676 27.69 35.22 9.92
N ILE A 677 26.87 34.18 10.03
CA ILE A 677 27.15 32.86 9.45
C ILE A 677 26.78 32.82 7.96
N PHE A 678 25.76 33.57 7.52
CA PHE A 678 25.43 33.67 6.08
C PHE A 678 26.50 34.36 5.23
N ARG A 679 27.46 35.07 5.84
CA ARG A 679 28.58 35.73 5.13
C ARG A 679 29.87 34.93 5.08
N ALA A 680 30.02 33.91 5.94
CA ALA A 680 31.15 32.98 5.92
C ALA A 680 30.70 31.71 5.19
N GLY A 681 30.89 31.69 3.87
CA GLY A 681 30.37 30.67 2.96
C GLY A 681 30.71 29.22 3.37
N PHE A 682 29.80 28.33 2.97
CA PHE A 682 29.96 26.89 2.92
C PHE A 682 31.32 26.48 2.34
N ASP A 683 32.15 25.87 3.19
CA ASP A 683 33.09 24.81 2.83
C ASP A 683 32.97 23.74 3.94
N SER A 684 32.10 22.74 3.74
CA SER A 684 31.97 21.53 4.57
C SER A 684 31.50 20.33 3.76
#